data_AF-A0A345NQH1-F1
#
_entry.id   AF-A0A345NQH1-F1
#
_cell.length_a   1.000
_cell.length_b   1.000
_cell.length_c   1.000
_cell.angle_alpha   90.00
_cell.angle_beta   90.00
_cell.angle_gamma   90.00
#
_symmetry.space_group_name_H-M   'P 1'
#
loop_
_entity.id
_entity.type
_entity.pdbx_description
1 polymer ?
#
loop_
_entity_poly.entity_id
_entity_poly.type
_entity_poly.pdbx_seq_one_letter_code
_entity_poly.pdbx_strand_id
1 'polypeptide(L)'
;MSEHQLSELLDRAVHDAPPMHLTGEAMLEAGRGRVRRRRATGIGVAVGSLAVVAAVWGGLAGGGSGMLTGTTDIQPASTLWEPGETVEGTLFTGVHTVDQDQVGHSYAAELSRASGQGPVTLVLSDGGGVVERVPAASPVPGLDVFSGERMTVAVWAEPDGVVASVPLVGPHDPGGPANVQHAEVGGEQLAYAVWSADVVPLPEQLVDVYLVGRDRAVALSGAPVRWVGAGTAGHRLHAFADERRGVVGWAVDDQEPVLTQLGDRPAQAFSSGALSSGGTETRVLVLPEGSEVEGTADEDERGVDWVATTLLDRPLALVVREDAGQRPPSDVRFTLGGTSSTFDAYVEDLNVLDVDGTALVAQPGEGQGEVTLWRRDTDEPEATFGAGGAFAVQPVGGSLVVLAEGWDTDATVRADARVEVTRDGAARWVAPTDLAQVALDDGRLVTLLAVDAEDGLEVTGVGLERGGEVERWAPPAGTLGEGVELLVADGKVVPSVDGQQLVQVGGSSLGDARLYRRPADAPGDDLLVLPAGLDSDVVVPVLRKGDGADPAPWLLGATVSVPTEAGAVRVVAVPPGTIEKGVQLALRSATSAVNTWTLMGASPSGHLVLDPGLVVTVGADGWLLYEKGDASDGGGLRAGIVGQTLAELQRPDEPSRYDLVAVLPAGSDPELIAGPGVEVHASTTYQGPVGGVEVWTADVSVPDGVSPAAAVPCLDLDGDGEPDLRPASRG
;
A
#
# COMPACT_ATOMS: atom_id res chain seq x y z
N MET A 1 -2.61 -9.46 -39.57
CA MET A 1 -2.20 -10.80 -40.05
C MET A 1 -2.52 -11.76 -38.93
N SER A 2 -3.27 -12.83 -39.18
CA SER A 2 -3.63 -13.77 -38.11
C SER A 2 -2.42 -14.61 -37.69
N GLU A 3 -2.44 -15.12 -36.45
CA GLU A 3 -1.37 -15.98 -35.91
C GLU A 3 -1.13 -17.23 -36.77
N HIS A 4 -2.22 -17.77 -37.33
CA HIS A 4 -2.18 -18.88 -38.28
C HIS A 4 -1.50 -18.50 -39.62
N GLN A 5 -1.64 -17.26 -40.09
CA GLN A 5 -0.95 -16.82 -41.32
C GLN A 5 0.54 -16.58 -41.07
N LEU A 6 0.91 -16.16 -39.85
CA LEU A 6 2.30 -16.01 -39.44
C LEU A 6 2.99 -17.37 -39.30
N SER A 7 2.33 -18.35 -38.67
CA SER A 7 2.88 -19.71 -38.53
C SER A 7 3.08 -20.39 -39.88
N GLU A 8 2.11 -20.29 -40.80
CA GLU A 8 2.25 -20.85 -42.16
C GLU A 8 3.39 -20.22 -42.98
N LEU A 9 3.65 -18.91 -42.81
CA LEU A 9 4.76 -18.24 -43.47
C LEU A 9 6.11 -18.66 -42.90
N LEU A 10 6.18 -18.89 -41.59
CA LEU A 10 7.40 -19.34 -40.92
C LEU A 10 7.71 -20.80 -41.20
N ASP A 11 6.69 -21.68 -41.22
CA ASP A 11 6.86 -23.09 -41.61
C ASP A 11 7.36 -23.21 -43.05
N ARG A 12 6.83 -22.38 -43.96
CA ARG A 12 7.29 -22.33 -45.35
C ARG A 12 8.73 -21.82 -45.46
N ALA A 13 9.12 -20.83 -44.66
CA ALA A 13 10.49 -20.33 -44.61
C ALA A 13 11.50 -21.33 -44.01
N VAL A 14 11.08 -22.15 -43.03
CA VAL A 14 11.89 -23.24 -42.45
C VAL A 14 12.07 -24.37 -43.47
N HIS A 15 11.04 -24.65 -44.28
CA HIS A 15 11.12 -25.67 -45.33
C HIS A 15 12.06 -25.30 -46.49
N ASP A 16 12.21 -24.00 -46.76
CA ASP A 16 13.06 -23.48 -47.85
C ASP A 16 14.50 -23.15 -47.39
N ALA A 17 14.80 -23.24 -46.10
CA ALA A 17 16.14 -22.99 -45.55
C ALA A 17 17.00 -24.27 -45.55
N PRO A 18 18.34 -24.17 -45.68
CA PRO A 18 19.25 -25.30 -45.49
C PRO A 18 19.04 -25.94 -44.11
N PRO A 19 19.26 -27.26 -43.94
CA PRO A 19 18.86 -27.97 -42.73
C PRO A 19 19.54 -27.39 -41.49
N MET A 20 18.78 -26.62 -40.73
CA MET A 20 19.11 -26.17 -39.38
C MET A 20 18.14 -26.86 -38.42
N HIS A 21 18.66 -27.40 -37.32
CA HIS A 21 17.91 -28.13 -36.30
C HIS A 21 17.07 -27.19 -35.40
N LEU A 22 16.28 -26.29 -35.99
CA LEU A 22 15.42 -25.37 -35.26
C LEU A 22 13.98 -25.53 -35.74
N THR A 23 13.05 -25.79 -34.82
CA THR A 23 11.62 -25.86 -35.09
C THR A 23 11.03 -24.45 -35.21
N GLY A 24 9.92 -24.29 -35.94
CA GLY A 24 9.23 -23.01 -36.10
C GLY A 24 8.81 -22.37 -34.76
N GLU A 25 8.42 -23.19 -33.79
CA GLU A 25 8.12 -22.76 -32.41
C GLU A 25 9.37 -22.24 -31.68
N ALA A 26 10.52 -22.92 -31.78
CA ALA A 26 11.77 -22.43 -31.17
C ALA A 26 12.25 -21.11 -31.80
N MET A 27 11.97 -20.88 -33.09
CA MET A 27 12.20 -19.59 -33.75
C MET A 27 11.20 -18.51 -33.30
N LEU A 28 9.94 -18.86 -33.03
CA LEU A 28 8.94 -17.94 -32.51
C LEU A 28 9.25 -17.53 -31.07
N GLU A 29 9.69 -18.46 -30.23
CA GLU A 29 10.08 -18.23 -28.83
C GLU A 29 11.36 -17.37 -28.76
N ALA A 30 12.40 -17.75 -29.51
CA ALA A 30 13.62 -16.93 -29.64
C ALA A 30 13.36 -15.58 -30.35
N GLY A 31 12.34 -15.52 -31.21
CA GLY A 31 11.88 -14.31 -31.90
C GLY A 31 11.14 -13.36 -30.97
N ARG A 32 10.24 -13.86 -30.12
CA ARG A 32 9.51 -13.06 -29.11
C ARG A 32 10.49 -12.44 -28.11
N GLY A 33 11.49 -13.19 -27.63
CA GLY A 33 12.55 -12.66 -26.77
C GLY A 33 13.46 -11.62 -27.45
N ARG A 34 13.74 -11.76 -28.75
CA ARG A 34 14.57 -10.77 -29.50
C ARG A 34 13.84 -9.51 -29.94
N VAL A 35 12.54 -9.58 -30.20
CA VAL A 35 11.77 -8.43 -30.69
C VAL A 35 11.54 -7.39 -29.59
N ARG A 36 11.52 -7.80 -28.31
CA ARG A 36 11.56 -6.86 -27.17
C ARG A 36 12.96 -6.24 -26.98
N ARG A 37 14.04 -7.04 -26.97
CA ARG A 37 15.42 -6.51 -26.86
C ARG A 37 15.80 -5.50 -27.94
N ARG A 38 15.26 -5.63 -29.16
CA ARG A 38 15.48 -4.65 -30.25
C ARG A 38 14.63 -3.39 -30.18
N ARG A 39 13.63 -3.32 -29.29
CA ARG A 39 12.97 -2.03 -28.98
C ARG A 39 13.75 -1.22 -27.95
N ALA A 40 14.51 -1.87 -27.07
CA ALA A 40 15.40 -1.22 -26.11
C ALA A 40 16.78 -0.81 -26.68
N THR A 41 17.25 -1.40 -27.79
CA THR A 41 18.50 -0.99 -28.47
C THR A 41 18.22 -0.46 -29.88
N GLY A 42 17.98 0.85 -29.98
CA GLY A 42 17.76 1.54 -31.24
C GLY A 42 19.02 1.68 -32.09
N ILE A 43 19.26 0.75 -33.03
CA ILE A 43 19.95 1.00 -34.31
C ILE A 43 19.21 0.24 -35.41
N GLY A 44 18.68 0.97 -36.40
CA GLY A 44 17.64 0.51 -37.32
C GLY A 44 18.05 -0.53 -38.38
N VAL A 45 17.04 -1.04 -39.09
CA VAL A 45 16.90 -1.04 -40.58
C VAL A 45 15.59 -1.74 -40.98
N ALA A 46 14.78 -0.99 -41.75
CA ALA A 46 13.86 -1.38 -42.82
C ALA A 46 13.23 -2.79 -42.85
N VAL A 47 11.92 -2.88 -42.56
CA VAL A 47 10.84 -3.28 -43.51
C VAL A 47 9.51 -2.79 -42.91
N GLY A 48 9.00 -1.65 -43.36
CA GLY A 48 7.70 -1.13 -42.87
C GLY A 48 7.35 0.32 -43.24
N SER A 49 8.17 1.00 -44.05
CA SER A 49 8.06 2.43 -44.36
C SER A 49 7.21 2.75 -45.61
N LEU A 50 6.07 2.07 -45.81
CA LEU A 50 5.19 2.33 -46.96
C LEU A 50 3.77 2.84 -46.62
N ALA A 51 3.37 2.91 -45.34
CA ALA A 51 2.06 3.45 -44.96
C ALA A 51 2.08 4.89 -44.43
N VAL A 52 3.22 5.39 -43.91
CA VAL A 52 3.29 6.73 -43.27
C VAL A 52 3.62 7.86 -44.26
N VAL A 53 4.20 7.54 -45.42
CA VAL A 53 4.60 8.55 -46.42
C VAL A 53 3.38 9.24 -47.09
N ALA A 54 2.20 8.62 -47.07
CA ALA A 54 0.98 9.23 -47.63
C ALA A 54 0.34 10.28 -46.71
N ALA A 55 0.53 10.18 -45.38
CA ALA A 55 -0.04 11.14 -44.42
C ALA A 55 0.82 12.42 -44.31
N VAL A 56 2.13 12.31 -44.50
CA VAL A 56 3.07 13.44 -44.38
C VAL A 56 3.11 14.30 -45.66
N TRP A 57 2.83 13.74 -46.83
CA TRP A 57 2.81 14.50 -48.09
C TRP A 57 1.46 15.15 -48.44
N GLY A 58 0.41 14.88 -47.65
CA GLY A 58 -0.97 15.28 -47.98
C GLY A 58 -1.50 16.58 -47.40
N GLY A 59 -0.81 17.28 -46.49
CA GLY A 59 -1.45 18.37 -45.78
C GLY A 59 -0.55 19.34 -45.03
N LEU A 60 0.23 20.15 -45.77
CA LEU A 60 0.76 21.43 -45.29
C LEU A 60 0.54 22.49 -46.37
N ALA A 61 -0.54 23.25 -46.23
CA ALA A 61 -0.68 24.57 -46.82
C ALA A 61 -1.45 25.46 -45.83
N GLY A 62 -0.76 25.86 -44.75
CA GLY A 62 -1.25 26.81 -43.75
C GLY A 62 -0.27 26.88 -42.60
N GLY A 63 0.56 27.91 -42.56
CA GLY A 63 1.74 28.01 -41.70
C GLY A 63 1.42 28.01 -40.20
N GLY A 64 2.21 27.23 -39.47
CA GLY A 64 2.34 27.27 -38.02
C GLY A 64 3.55 26.42 -37.66
N SER A 65 4.56 27.03 -37.06
CA SER A 65 5.81 26.38 -36.59
C SER A 65 5.56 25.54 -35.33
N GLY A 66 4.61 24.60 -35.39
CA GLY A 66 4.45 23.55 -34.39
C GLY A 66 5.27 22.34 -34.82
N MET A 67 6.42 22.11 -34.20
CA MET A 67 7.14 20.85 -34.34
C MET A 67 6.19 19.71 -33.92
N LEU A 68 5.94 18.79 -34.85
CA LEU A 68 5.34 17.48 -34.60
C LEU A 68 6.36 16.57 -33.89
N THR A 69 6.83 16.98 -32.71
CA THR A 69 7.44 16.04 -31.76
C THR A 69 6.26 15.26 -31.18
N GLY A 70 6.07 14.02 -31.64
CA GLY A 70 5.06 13.13 -31.06
C GLY A 70 5.25 13.05 -29.54
N THR A 71 4.14 13.07 -28.81
CA THR A 71 4.12 12.78 -27.37
C THR A 71 4.78 11.43 -27.14
N THR A 72 5.87 11.37 -26.37
CA THR A 72 6.51 10.08 -26.04
C THR A 72 5.59 9.37 -25.07
N ASP A 73 4.98 8.27 -25.51
CA ASP A 73 4.07 7.52 -24.67
C ASP A 73 4.85 6.74 -23.58
N ILE A 74 4.96 7.29 -22.37
CA ILE A 74 5.35 6.56 -21.14
C ILE A 74 4.30 5.49 -20.82
N GLN A 75 4.54 4.24 -21.18
CA GLN A 75 3.64 3.13 -20.87
C GLN A 75 3.77 2.74 -19.39
N PRO A 76 2.69 2.22 -18.76
CA PRO A 76 2.80 1.56 -17.46
C PRO A 76 3.85 0.44 -17.49
N ALA A 77 4.36 0.08 -16.31
CA ALA A 77 5.41 -0.92 -16.22
C ALA A 77 4.96 -2.27 -16.80
N SER A 78 5.93 -2.99 -17.36
CA SER A 78 5.81 -4.43 -17.52
C SER A 78 6.64 -5.15 -16.45
N THR A 79 6.40 -6.45 -16.27
CA THR A 79 7.23 -7.31 -15.43
C THR A 79 8.71 -7.04 -15.68
N LEU A 80 9.46 -6.79 -14.60
CA LEU A 80 10.88 -6.39 -14.67
C LEU A 80 11.76 -7.54 -15.20
N TRP A 81 11.45 -8.77 -14.79
CA TRP A 81 12.19 -9.98 -15.15
C TRP A 81 11.25 -11.02 -15.73
N GLU A 82 11.66 -11.70 -16.79
CA GLU A 82 10.86 -12.81 -17.32
C GLU A 82 10.99 -14.06 -16.42
N PRO A 83 9.91 -14.85 -16.24
CA PRO A 83 10.02 -16.14 -15.55
C PRO A 83 11.06 -17.03 -16.25
N GLY A 84 12.01 -17.58 -15.51
CA GLY A 84 13.11 -18.38 -16.08
C GLY A 84 14.36 -17.58 -16.48
N GLU A 85 14.32 -16.25 -16.48
CA GLU A 85 15.47 -15.42 -16.81
C GLU A 85 16.57 -15.53 -15.73
N THR A 86 17.82 -15.67 -16.16
CA THR A 86 18.99 -15.56 -15.29
C THR A 86 19.34 -14.09 -15.11
N VAL A 87 19.44 -13.64 -13.87
CA VAL A 87 19.80 -12.26 -13.52
C VAL A 87 21.16 -12.28 -12.83
N GLU A 88 22.10 -11.47 -13.32
CA GLU A 88 23.39 -11.23 -12.70
C GLU A 88 23.85 -9.82 -13.05
N GLY A 89 24.13 -9.00 -12.04
CA GLY A 89 24.67 -7.66 -12.25
C GLY A 89 24.82 -6.87 -10.96
N THR A 90 25.72 -5.89 -10.99
CA THR A 90 25.96 -4.98 -9.88
C THR A 90 24.95 -3.83 -9.94
N LEU A 91 24.24 -3.59 -8.84
CA LEU A 91 23.31 -2.46 -8.73
C LEU A 91 24.04 -1.19 -8.28
N PHE A 92 24.83 -1.29 -7.20
CA PHE A 92 25.65 -0.18 -6.71
C PHE A 92 26.89 -0.66 -5.98
N THR A 93 27.87 0.24 -5.87
CA THR A 93 29.08 0.05 -5.05
C THR A 93 29.39 1.31 -4.27
N GLY A 94 29.80 1.16 -3.01
CA GLY A 94 30.28 2.27 -2.18
C GLY A 94 29.18 3.16 -1.59
N VAL A 95 27.99 2.61 -1.32
CA VAL A 95 26.98 3.35 -0.53
C VAL A 95 27.47 3.41 0.91
N HIS A 96 27.80 4.61 1.37
CA HIS A 96 28.33 4.86 2.71
C HIS A 96 27.21 5.21 3.67
N THR A 97 27.15 4.48 4.78
CA THR A 97 26.14 4.69 5.82
C THR A 97 26.82 4.68 7.19
N VAL A 98 26.16 5.21 8.21
CA VAL A 98 26.61 5.14 9.60
C VAL A 98 25.48 4.54 10.42
N ASP A 99 25.74 3.44 11.12
CA ASP A 99 24.72 2.80 11.94
C ASP A 99 24.50 3.53 13.28
N GLN A 100 23.56 3.04 14.09
CA GLN A 100 23.24 3.61 15.40
C GLN A 100 24.43 3.60 16.37
N ASP A 101 25.39 2.70 16.17
CA ASP A 101 26.63 2.58 16.96
C ASP A 101 27.75 3.48 16.43
N GLN A 102 27.46 4.36 15.46
CA GLN A 102 28.42 5.26 14.80
C GLN A 102 29.51 4.51 14.01
N VAL A 103 29.21 3.30 13.55
CA VAL A 103 30.12 2.51 12.70
C VAL A 103 29.82 2.83 11.24
N GLY A 104 30.87 3.28 10.53
CA GLY A 104 30.79 3.53 9.10
C GLY A 104 30.82 2.23 8.29
N HIS A 105 29.84 2.06 7.40
CA HIS A 105 29.74 0.94 6.47
C HIS A 105 29.96 1.39 5.02
N SER A 106 30.37 0.46 4.16
CA SER A 106 30.50 0.71 2.72
C SER A 106 29.88 -0.45 1.96
N TYR A 107 28.61 -0.29 1.60
CA TYR A 107 27.83 -1.34 0.99
C TYR A 107 28.01 -1.42 -0.54
N ALA A 108 27.96 -2.65 -1.03
CA ALA A 108 27.83 -2.98 -2.45
C ALA A 108 26.71 -3.99 -2.62
N ALA A 109 25.91 -3.85 -3.67
CA ALA A 109 24.79 -4.73 -3.92
C ALA A 109 24.82 -5.31 -5.34
N GLU A 110 24.53 -6.61 -5.41
CA GLU A 110 24.44 -7.37 -6.66
C GLU A 110 23.07 -8.04 -6.76
N LEU A 111 22.46 -8.02 -7.93
CA LEU A 111 21.25 -8.76 -8.23
C LEU A 111 21.63 -10.14 -8.78
N SER A 112 21.00 -11.19 -8.24
CA SER A 112 21.29 -12.57 -8.65
C SER A 112 20.02 -13.43 -8.76
N ARG A 113 19.97 -14.26 -9.80
CA ARG A 113 19.02 -15.37 -9.98
C ARG A 113 19.67 -16.45 -10.83
N ALA A 114 20.29 -17.44 -10.18
CA ALA A 114 21.20 -18.39 -10.85
C ALA A 114 20.49 -19.50 -11.65
N SER A 115 19.32 -19.96 -11.21
CA SER A 115 18.65 -21.15 -11.79
C SER A 115 17.41 -20.83 -12.63
N GLY A 116 17.12 -19.53 -12.86
CA GLY A 116 15.86 -19.08 -13.46
C GLY A 116 14.61 -19.37 -12.60
N GLN A 117 14.77 -20.04 -11.47
CA GLN A 117 13.70 -20.38 -10.53
C GLN A 117 13.79 -19.47 -9.29
N GLY A 118 12.64 -19.02 -8.79
CA GLY A 118 12.53 -18.16 -7.60
C GLY A 118 12.67 -16.64 -7.89
N PRO A 119 12.49 -15.80 -6.86
CA PRO A 119 12.61 -14.34 -6.98
C PRO A 119 14.06 -13.92 -7.28
N VAL A 120 14.25 -12.70 -7.79
CA VAL A 120 15.61 -12.12 -7.84
C VAL A 120 16.06 -11.92 -6.39
N THR A 121 17.33 -12.13 -6.09
CA THR A 121 17.89 -11.89 -4.75
C THR A 121 18.92 -10.78 -4.83
N LEU A 122 18.77 -9.77 -3.98
CA LEU A 122 19.79 -8.76 -3.71
C LEU A 122 20.83 -9.36 -2.76
N VAL A 123 22.08 -9.44 -3.20
CA VAL A 123 23.23 -9.86 -2.40
C VAL A 123 23.95 -8.61 -1.94
N LEU A 124 23.77 -8.29 -0.66
CA LEU A 124 24.39 -7.13 -0.04
C LEU A 124 25.73 -7.52 0.59
N SER A 125 26.77 -6.75 0.31
CA SER A 125 28.12 -6.95 0.82
C SER A 125 28.65 -5.70 1.53
N ASP A 126 29.40 -5.90 2.60
CA ASP A 126 30.13 -4.86 3.33
C ASP A 126 31.60 -5.25 3.43
N GLY A 127 32.51 -4.36 3.04
CA GLY A 127 33.96 -4.65 3.01
C GLY A 127 34.34 -5.88 2.16
N GLY A 128 33.51 -6.26 1.18
CA GLY A 128 33.71 -7.42 0.31
C GLY A 128 33.19 -8.77 0.87
N GLY A 129 32.62 -8.78 2.08
CA GLY A 129 31.91 -9.95 2.62
C GLY A 129 30.40 -9.81 2.45
N VAL A 130 29.72 -10.89 2.06
CA VAL A 130 28.25 -10.89 1.98
C VAL A 130 27.66 -10.80 3.39
N VAL A 131 26.90 -9.75 3.65
CA VAL A 131 26.24 -9.50 4.94
C VAL A 131 24.76 -9.87 4.91
N GLU A 132 24.11 -9.80 3.75
CA GLU A 132 22.67 -10.04 3.63
C GLU A 132 22.30 -10.59 2.25
N ARG A 133 21.23 -11.39 2.20
CA ARG A 133 20.59 -11.84 0.96
C ARG A 133 19.10 -11.64 1.08
N VAL A 134 18.57 -10.71 0.30
CA VAL A 134 17.16 -10.28 0.39
C VAL A 134 16.45 -10.71 -0.89
N PRO A 135 15.43 -11.59 -0.82
CA PRO A 135 14.62 -11.90 -1.99
C PRO A 135 13.73 -10.71 -2.37
N ALA A 136 13.49 -10.51 -3.67
CA ALA A 136 12.57 -9.51 -4.17
C ALA A 136 11.13 -9.83 -3.77
N ALA A 137 10.38 -8.81 -3.36
CA ALA A 137 8.93 -8.76 -3.37
C ALA A 137 8.47 -7.76 -4.44
N SER A 138 7.44 -8.10 -5.20
CA SER A 138 6.94 -7.23 -6.27
C SER A 138 5.55 -6.69 -5.91
N PRO A 139 5.45 -5.56 -5.17
CA PRO A 139 4.16 -5.03 -4.72
C PRO A 139 3.28 -4.54 -5.86
N VAL A 140 3.89 -4.08 -6.95
CA VAL A 140 3.21 -3.74 -8.21
C VAL A 140 3.99 -4.30 -9.39
N PRO A 141 3.34 -4.60 -10.53
CA PRO A 141 4.05 -5.06 -11.72
C PRO A 141 5.18 -4.11 -12.13
N GLY A 142 6.37 -4.64 -12.37
CA GLY A 142 7.55 -3.87 -12.82
C GLY A 142 8.34 -3.17 -11.71
N LEU A 143 7.95 -3.35 -10.44
CA LEU A 143 8.67 -2.87 -9.26
C LEU A 143 9.10 -4.06 -8.42
N ASP A 144 10.40 -4.19 -8.17
CA ASP A 144 10.95 -5.15 -7.23
C ASP A 144 11.52 -4.43 -6.01
N VAL A 145 11.20 -4.94 -4.83
CA VAL A 145 11.55 -4.36 -3.54
C VAL A 145 12.30 -5.39 -2.72
N PHE A 146 13.43 -4.98 -2.16
CA PHE A 146 14.31 -5.78 -1.34
C PHE A 146 14.36 -5.15 0.05
N SER A 147 13.44 -5.53 0.93
CA SER A 147 13.37 -5.04 2.31
C SER A 147 14.23 -5.91 3.23
N GLY A 148 15.44 -5.42 3.53
CA GLY A 148 16.38 -6.07 4.43
C GLY A 148 16.48 -5.40 5.81
N GLU A 149 17.25 -6.00 6.71
CA GLU A 149 17.54 -5.44 8.03
C GLU A 149 18.41 -4.18 7.96
N ARG A 150 19.23 -4.05 6.91
CA ARG A 150 20.21 -2.95 6.77
C ARG A 150 19.82 -1.89 5.76
N MET A 151 18.93 -2.24 4.83
CA MET A 151 18.46 -1.34 3.80
C MET A 151 17.21 -1.88 3.12
N THR A 152 16.41 -0.95 2.63
CA THR A 152 15.37 -1.22 1.64
C THR A 152 15.85 -0.72 0.28
N VAL A 153 15.76 -1.56 -0.74
CA VAL A 153 16.12 -1.19 -2.12
C VAL A 153 14.92 -1.41 -3.04
N ALA A 154 14.58 -0.40 -3.84
CA ALA A 154 13.57 -0.48 -4.87
C ALA A 154 14.22 -0.47 -6.25
N VAL A 155 13.79 -1.34 -7.17
CA VAL A 155 14.32 -1.44 -8.53
C VAL A 155 13.18 -1.51 -9.53
N TRP A 156 13.25 -0.71 -10.60
CA TRP A 156 12.31 -0.73 -11.71
C TRP A 156 13.01 -0.43 -13.03
N ALA A 157 12.38 -0.82 -14.14
CA ALA A 157 12.81 -0.42 -15.47
C ALA A 157 12.17 0.94 -15.80
N GLU A 158 12.99 1.93 -16.14
CA GLU A 158 12.51 3.26 -16.50
C GLU A 158 12.18 3.30 -18.01
N PRO A 159 10.91 3.55 -18.41
CA PRO A 159 10.56 3.67 -19.82
C PRO A 159 11.23 4.85 -20.52
N ASP A 160 11.36 4.77 -21.85
CA ASP A 160 11.81 5.90 -22.66
C ASP A 160 10.92 7.14 -22.45
N GLY A 161 11.56 8.29 -22.24
CA GLY A 161 10.88 9.59 -22.13
C GLY A 161 10.53 10.02 -20.70
N VAL A 162 10.81 9.18 -19.69
CA VAL A 162 10.82 9.62 -18.29
C VAL A 162 11.96 10.61 -18.09
N VAL A 163 11.65 11.70 -17.37
CA VAL A 163 12.60 12.74 -16.97
C VAL A 163 12.96 12.64 -15.49
N ALA A 164 12.05 12.10 -14.68
CA ALA A 164 12.26 11.86 -13.26
C ALA A 164 11.37 10.71 -12.79
N SER A 165 11.87 9.93 -11.84
CA SER A 165 11.11 8.87 -11.16
C SER A 165 10.98 9.26 -9.68
N VAL A 166 9.81 9.04 -9.09
CA VAL A 166 9.51 9.45 -7.71
C VAL A 166 8.91 8.25 -6.96
N PRO A 167 9.70 7.52 -6.14
CA PRO A 167 9.17 6.42 -5.37
C PRO A 167 8.20 6.91 -4.28
N LEU A 168 7.10 6.19 -4.09
CA LEU A 168 6.19 6.38 -2.96
C LEU A 168 6.40 5.24 -1.95
N VAL A 169 6.90 5.58 -0.78
CA VAL A 169 7.02 4.67 0.38
C VAL A 169 5.85 4.91 1.34
N GLY A 170 5.38 3.84 1.98
CA GLY A 170 4.20 3.84 2.85
C GLY A 170 4.42 3.10 4.18
N PRO A 171 3.47 3.22 5.14
CA PRO A 171 2.29 4.10 5.10
C PRO A 171 2.62 5.59 5.21
N HIS A 172 3.84 5.94 5.64
CA HIS A 172 4.33 7.29 5.79
C HIS A 172 5.64 7.42 5.03
N ASP A 173 5.77 8.47 4.23
CA ASP A 173 7.02 8.76 3.55
C ASP A 173 8.00 9.27 4.63
N PRO A 174 9.06 8.53 5.01
CA PRO A 174 9.93 8.85 6.14
C PRO A 174 10.78 10.10 5.93
N GLY A 175 10.45 10.91 4.93
CA GLY A 175 11.21 12.05 4.50
C GLY A 175 12.30 11.63 3.52
N GLY A 176 12.15 12.10 2.28
CA GLY A 176 13.27 12.31 1.38
C GLY A 176 13.08 11.64 0.03
N PRO A 177 13.49 12.30 -1.08
CA PRO A 177 13.77 11.58 -2.30
C PRO A 177 14.90 10.61 -1.98
N ALA A 178 14.63 9.30 -2.01
CA ALA A 178 15.71 8.37 -2.27
C ALA A 178 16.22 8.73 -3.67
N ASN A 179 17.43 9.31 -3.72
CA ASN A 179 18.05 9.71 -4.98
C ASN A 179 17.96 8.53 -5.94
N VAL A 180 17.15 8.69 -6.98
CA VAL A 180 16.99 7.66 -8.00
C VAL A 180 18.30 7.61 -8.77
N GLN A 181 18.95 6.47 -8.68
CA GLN A 181 20.17 6.17 -9.38
C GLN A 181 19.87 5.15 -10.47
N HIS A 182 20.83 4.97 -11.38
CA HIS A 182 20.68 4.03 -12.47
C HIS A 182 21.86 3.07 -12.56
N ALA A 183 21.58 1.84 -12.97
CA ALA A 183 22.57 0.79 -13.18
C ALA A 183 22.25 0.00 -14.45
N GLU A 184 23.28 -0.51 -15.13
CA GLU A 184 23.10 -1.46 -16.22
C GLU A 184 23.16 -2.89 -15.68
N VAL A 185 22.07 -3.64 -15.78
CA VAL A 185 21.97 -5.03 -15.33
C VAL A 185 21.45 -5.89 -16.47
N GLY A 186 22.20 -6.92 -16.86
CA GLY A 186 21.81 -7.77 -18.00
C GLY A 186 21.73 -7.03 -19.36
N GLY A 187 22.32 -5.84 -19.47
CA GLY A 187 22.22 -4.98 -20.66
C GLY A 187 20.98 -4.07 -20.69
N GLU A 188 20.22 -4.01 -19.59
CA GLU A 188 19.08 -3.11 -19.42
C GLU A 188 19.42 -2.01 -18.40
N GLN A 189 18.99 -0.78 -18.68
CA GLN A 189 19.13 0.33 -17.75
C GLN A 189 18.00 0.24 -16.72
N LEU A 190 18.36 0.03 -15.47
CA LEU A 190 17.44 0.00 -14.34
C LEU A 190 17.59 1.27 -13.52
N ALA A 191 16.47 1.77 -13.04
CA ALA A 191 16.42 2.79 -12.00
C ALA A 191 16.27 2.11 -10.64
N TYR A 192 16.90 2.68 -9.62
CA TYR A 192 16.79 2.18 -8.26
C TYR A 192 16.87 3.29 -7.23
N ALA A 193 16.26 3.03 -6.07
CA ALA A 193 16.27 3.88 -4.90
C ALA A 193 16.70 3.07 -3.68
N VAL A 194 17.48 3.69 -2.77
CA VAL A 194 18.05 3.04 -1.58
C VAL A 194 17.67 3.85 -0.34
N TRP A 195 17.12 3.15 0.66
CA TRP A 195 16.94 3.66 2.02
C TRP A 195 17.87 2.85 2.92
N SER A 196 18.88 3.51 3.49
CA SER A 196 19.86 2.89 4.38
C SER A 196 19.44 2.95 5.84
N ALA A 197 20.05 2.13 6.69
CA ALA A 197 19.71 2.01 8.11
C ALA A 197 19.88 3.29 8.97
N ASP A 198 20.49 4.35 8.43
CA ASP A 198 20.49 5.69 9.04
C ASP A 198 19.14 6.40 8.87
N VAL A 199 18.29 5.94 7.96
CA VAL A 199 16.87 6.25 7.88
C VAL A 199 16.12 5.31 8.84
N VAL A 200 15.66 5.85 9.97
CA VAL A 200 14.94 5.10 10.99
C VAL A 200 13.53 5.68 11.17
N PRO A 201 12.46 4.86 11.00
CA PRO A 201 12.48 3.46 10.57
C PRO A 201 12.77 3.31 9.06
N LEU A 202 13.34 2.16 8.67
CA LEU A 202 13.41 1.78 7.26
C LEU A 202 12.00 1.64 6.70
N PRO A 203 11.73 2.05 5.46
CA PRO A 203 10.41 1.89 4.87
C PRO A 203 10.09 0.40 4.75
N GLU A 204 9.02 -0.02 5.43
CA GLU A 204 8.53 -1.40 5.41
C GLU A 204 7.78 -1.70 4.11
N GLN A 205 7.19 -0.68 3.47
CA GLN A 205 6.39 -0.84 2.27
C GLN A 205 6.75 0.22 1.23
N LEU A 206 7.11 -0.23 0.04
CA LEU A 206 7.11 0.63 -1.15
C LEU A 206 5.81 0.40 -1.90
N VAL A 207 5.08 1.48 -2.12
CA VAL A 207 3.70 1.47 -2.57
C VAL A 207 3.61 1.57 -4.09
N ASP A 208 4.37 2.50 -4.69
CA ASP A 208 4.37 2.77 -6.13
C ASP A 208 5.62 3.57 -6.54
N VAL A 209 5.75 3.84 -7.84
CA VAL A 209 6.70 4.82 -8.40
C VAL A 209 5.99 5.70 -9.40
N TYR A 210 6.08 7.02 -9.24
CA TYR A 210 5.57 7.96 -10.24
C TYR A 210 6.65 8.26 -11.29
N LEU A 211 6.33 7.98 -12.55
CA LEU A 211 7.18 8.25 -13.70
C LEU A 211 6.76 9.58 -14.31
N VAL A 212 7.58 10.61 -14.15
CA VAL A 212 7.34 11.95 -14.66
C VAL A 212 7.99 12.08 -16.03
N GLY A 213 7.20 12.36 -17.05
CA GLY A 213 7.65 12.71 -18.40
C GLY A 213 7.58 14.21 -18.67
N ARG A 214 7.87 14.58 -19.92
CA ARG A 214 7.83 15.97 -20.37
C ARG A 214 6.43 16.56 -20.53
N ASP A 215 5.44 15.70 -20.72
CA ASP A 215 4.07 16.01 -21.11
C ASP A 215 3.01 15.22 -20.33
N ARG A 216 3.43 14.35 -19.40
CA ARG A 216 2.55 13.59 -18.51
C ARG A 216 3.31 13.01 -17.32
N ALA A 217 2.58 12.61 -16.29
CA ALA A 217 3.07 11.68 -15.26
C ALA A 217 2.16 10.45 -15.22
N VAL A 218 2.73 9.29 -14.92
CA VAL A 218 2.00 8.02 -14.75
C VAL A 218 2.49 7.31 -13.49
N ALA A 219 1.62 6.57 -12.81
CA ALA A 219 2.04 5.63 -11.79
C ALA A 219 2.53 4.33 -12.43
N LEU A 220 3.57 3.71 -11.87
CA LEU A 220 4.14 2.45 -12.34
C LEU A 220 3.08 1.33 -12.29
N SER A 221 2.24 1.34 -11.25
CA SER A 221 1.07 0.45 -11.10
C SER A 221 -0.02 0.64 -12.16
N GLY A 222 0.01 1.74 -12.92
CA GLY A 222 -1.07 2.15 -13.82
C GLY A 222 -2.23 2.85 -13.11
N ALA A 223 -2.12 3.15 -11.81
CA ALA A 223 -3.09 3.98 -11.11
C ALA A 223 -3.25 5.36 -11.81
N PRO A 224 -4.47 5.91 -11.87
CA PRO A 224 -4.70 7.19 -12.51
C PRO A 224 -4.01 8.31 -11.73
N VAL A 225 -3.24 9.13 -12.44
CA VAL A 225 -2.52 10.29 -11.90
C VAL A 225 -2.99 11.52 -12.66
N ARG A 226 -3.38 12.58 -11.95
CA ARG A 226 -3.61 13.89 -12.58
C ARG A 226 -2.27 14.56 -12.82
N TRP A 227 -2.13 15.28 -13.93
CA TRP A 227 -0.90 15.97 -14.27
C TRP A 227 -1.18 17.36 -14.80
N VAL A 228 -0.29 18.30 -14.50
CA VAL A 228 -0.27 19.63 -15.10
C VAL A 228 1.16 20.11 -15.32
N GLY A 229 1.40 20.72 -16.48
CA GLY A 229 2.67 21.34 -16.83
C GLY A 229 2.57 22.87 -16.85
N ALA A 230 3.60 23.55 -16.38
CA ALA A 230 3.74 25.01 -16.51
C ALA A 230 5.21 25.35 -16.80
N GLY A 231 5.50 26.49 -17.40
CA GLY A 231 6.89 26.89 -17.66
C GLY A 231 7.10 28.38 -17.72
N THR A 232 8.25 28.83 -17.25
CA THR A 232 8.68 30.23 -17.24
C THR A 232 10.21 30.31 -17.25
N ALA A 233 10.79 31.37 -17.78
CA ALA A 233 12.25 31.59 -17.82
C ALA A 233 13.09 30.39 -18.33
N GLY A 234 12.53 29.56 -19.23
CA GLY A 234 13.20 28.35 -19.73
C GLY A 234 13.16 27.14 -18.80
N HIS A 235 12.55 27.25 -17.62
CA HIS A 235 12.26 26.15 -16.70
C HIS A 235 10.83 25.62 -16.90
N ARG A 236 10.62 24.32 -16.66
CA ARG A 236 9.31 23.68 -16.74
C ARG A 236 9.01 22.92 -15.46
N LEU A 237 7.85 23.21 -14.88
CA LEU A 237 7.21 22.48 -13.80
C LEU A 237 6.37 21.35 -14.39
N HIS A 238 6.52 20.14 -13.83
CA HIS A 238 5.71 18.96 -14.09
C HIS A 238 5.10 18.52 -12.76
N ALA A 239 3.89 18.99 -12.48
CA ALA A 239 3.18 18.66 -11.24
C ALA A 239 2.19 17.52 -11.48
N PHE A 240 2.05 16.64 -10.50
CA PHE A 240 1.16 15.49 -10.58
C PHE A 240 0.54 15.15 -9.23
N ALA A 241 -0.62 14.49 -9.26
CA ALA A 241 -1.37 14.13 -8.06
C ALA A 241 -2.00 12.75 -8.18
N ASP A 242 -1.94 11.99 -7.08
CA ASP A 242 -2.64 10.73 -6.89
C ASP A 242 -3.63 10.91 -5.73
N GLU A 243 -4.87 11.24 -6.08
CA GLU A 243 -5.96 11.50 -5.12
C GLU A 243 -6.21 10.30 -4.21
N ARG A 244 -6.07 9.07 -4.74
CA ARG A 244 -6.32 7.85 -3.97
C ARG A 244 -5.28 7.65 -2.88
N ARG A 245 -4.04 8.09 -3.12
CA ARG A 245 -2.93 8.01 -2.17
C ARG A 245 -2.74 9.30 -1.36
N GLY A 246 -3.51 10.35 -1.66
CA GLY A 246 -3.39 11.63 -0.98
C GLY A 246 -2.04 12.32 -1.19
N VAL A 247 -1.38 12.12 -2.34
CA VAL A 247 -0.06 12.70 -2.62
C VAL A 247 -0.07 13.63 -3.81
N VAL A 248 0.77 14.66 -3.73
CA VAL A 248 1.13 15.53 -4.84
C VAL A 248 2.63 15.56 -4.97
N GLY A 249 3.11 15.45 -6.19
CA GLY A 249 4.52 15.60 -6.49
C GLY A 249 4.75 16.60 -7.61
N TRP A 250 5.98 17.05 -7.73
CA TRP A 250 6.40 17.89 -8.82
C TRP A 250 7.86 17.64 -9.18
N ALA A 251 8.18 17.83 -10.45
CA ALA A 251 9.55 17.90 -10.94
C ALA A 251 9.73 19.24 -11.66
N VAL A 252 10.90 19.84 -11.51
CA VAL A 252 11.35 20.93 -12.40
C VAL A 252 12.45 20.37 -13.28
N ASP A 253 12.48 20.73 -14.57
CA ASP A 253 13.56 20.33 -15.47
C ASP A 253 14.94 20.57 -14.82
N ASP A 254 15.79 19.54 -14.86
CA ASP A 254 17.14 19.50 -14.27
C ASP A 254 17.21 19.65 -12.73
N GLN A 255 16.11 19.41 -12.02
CA GLN A 255 16.05 19.39 -10.55
C GLN A 255 15.55 18.05 -10.01
N GLU A 256 15.91 17.77 -8.76
CA GLU A 256 15.36 16.61 -8.06
C GLU A 256 13.85 16.78 -7.89
N PRO A 257 13.06 15.74 -8.19
CA PRO A 257 11.62 15.78 -7.99
C PRO A 257 11.30 15.76 -6.49
N VAL A 258 10.14 16.29 -6.14
CA VAL A 258 9.62 16.33 -4.78
C VAL A 258 8.27 15.62 -4.74
N LEU A 259 8.03 14.89 -3.67
CA LEU A 259 6.73 14.31 -3.33
C LEU A 259 6.32 14.84 -1.96
N THR A 260 5.03 15.10 -1.78
CA THR A 260 4.48 15.50 -0.49
C THR A 260 3.07 14.93 -0.31
N GLN A 261 2.70 14.66 0.94
CA GLN A 261 1.37 14.19 1.31
C GLN A 261 0.43 15.39 1.50
N LEU A 262 -0.61 15.49 0.67
CA LEU A 262 -1.58 16.59 0.66
C LEU A 262 -3.03 16.18 0.97
N GLY A 263 -3.34 14.87 0.94
CA GLY A 263 -4.70 14.32 0.93
C GLY A 263 -5.62 14.78 2.07
N ASP A 264 -5.05 15.09 3.24
CA ASP A 264 -5.79 15.48 4.45
C ASP A 264 -5.40 16.86 4.98
N ARG A 265 -4.72 17.69 4.17
CA ARG A 265 -4.09 18.95 4.63
C ARG A 265 -4.45 20.18 3.77
N PRO A 266 -5.74 20.49 3.59
CA PRO A 266 -6.24 21.55 2.69
C PRO A 266 -5.67 22.95 2.97
N ALA A 267 -5.37 23.28 4.23
CA ALA A 267 -4.77 24.54 4.63
C ALA A 267 -3.24 24.62 4.50
N GLN A 268 -2.52 23.50 4.36
CA GLN A 268 -1.06 23.50 4.35
C GLN A 268 -0.50 24.02 3.01
N ALA A 269 0.61 24.75 3.12
CA ALA A 269 1.35 25.30 1.98
C ALA A 269 2.80 24.78 2.02
N PHE A 270 3.34 24.44 0.86
CA PHE A 270 4.66 23.80 0.74
C PHE A 270 5.53 24.58 -0.23
N SER A 271 6.84 24.55 0.01
CA SER A 271 7.81 25.06 -0.95
C SER A 271 8.99 24.13 -1.08
N SER A 272 9.44 23.89 -2.30
CA SER A 272 10.80 23.40 -2.56
C SER A 272 11.57 24.43 -3.35
N GLY A 273 12.90 24.40 -3.23
CA GLY A 273 13.77 25.28 -4.00
C GLY A 273 15.12 24.67 -4.29
N ALA A 274 15.68 25.05 -5.43
CA ALA A 274 17.04 24.72 -5.82
C ALA A 274 17.77 25.99 -6.26
N LEU A 275 19.06 26.07 -5.91
CA LEU A 275 19.95 27.12 -6.38
C LEU A 275 20.94 26.53 -7.39
N SER A 276 20.89 27.00 -8.63
CA SER A 276 21.83 26.58 -9.66
C SER A 276 23.22 27.20 -9.44
N SER A 277 24.24 26.60 -10.04
CA SER A 277 25.62 27.13 -10.02
C SER A 277 25.75 28.51 -10.68
N GLY A 278 24.78 28.88 -11.54
CA GLY A 278 24.68 30.19 -12.17
C GLY A 278 24.07 31.29 -11.28
N GLY A 279 23.65 30.97 -10.05
CA GLY A 279 22.95 31.89 -9.16
C GLY A 279 21.44 31.94 -9.38
N THR A 280 20.92 31.17 -10.34
CA THR A 280 19.48 31.07 -10.59
C THR A 280 18.83 30.26 -9.49
N GLU A 281 17.92 30.87 -8.75
CA GLU A 281 17.05 30.19 -7.79
C GLU A 281 15.75 29.79 -8.50
N THR A 282 15.34 28.55 -8.33
CA THR A 282 14.01 28.08 -8.71
C THR A 282 13.28 27.61 -7.47
N ARG A 283 12.01 28.00 -7.34
CA ARG A 283 11.13 27.50 -6.29
C ARG A 283 9.79 27.05 -6.86
N VAL A 284 9.25 26.00 -6.28
CA VAL A 284 7.87 25.59 -6.50
C VAL A 284 7.12 25.81 -5.21
N LEU A 285 6.02 26.55 -5.27
CA LEU A 285 5.12 26.81 -4.16
C LEU A 285 3.82 26.05 -4.42
N VAL A 286 3.38 25.26 -3.45
CA VAL A 286 2.05 24.64 -3.42
C VAL A 286 1.21 25.42 -2.44
N LEU A 287 0.14 26.04 -2.91
CA LEU A 287 -0.74 26.88 -2.11
C LEU A 287 -1.91 26.07 -1.51
N PRO A 288 -2.58 26.62 -0.48
CA PRO A 288 -3.78 25.99 0.10
C PRO A 288 -4.87 25.76 -0.94
N GLU A 289 -5.70 24.74 -0.71
CA GLU A 289 -6.84 24.44 -1.57
C GLU A 289 -7.83 25.60 -1.61
N GLY A 290 -8.38 25.91 -2.79
CA GLY A 290 -9.32 27.02 -2.97
C GLY A 290 -8.70 28.41 -2.87
N SER A 291 -7.37 28.52 -2.76
CA SER A 291 -6.70 29.81 -2.90
C SER A 291 -6.65 30.28 -4.37
N GLU A 292 -6.57 31.59 -4.57
CA GLU A 292 -6.38 32.20 -5.89
C GLU A 292 -5.10 33.04 -5.88
N VAL A 293 -4.16 32.78 -6.81
CA VAL A 293 -2.93 33.57 -6.92
C VAL A 293 -3.26 34.98 -7.42
N GLU A 294 -2.74 36.00 -6.74
CA GLU A 294 -2.88 37.39 -7.14
C GLU A 294 -1.72 37.82 -8.07
N GLY A 295 -2.07 38.58 -9.11
CA GLY A 295 -1.10 39.15 -10.06
C GLY A 295 -1.05 38.43 -11.40
N THR A 296 -0.33 39.01 -12.36
CA THR A 296 -0.04 38.39 -13.66
C THR A 296 1.42 37.96 -13.71
N ALA A 297 1.70 36.90 -14.45
CA ALA A 297 3.04 36.33 -14.72
C ALA A 297 3.98 37.26 -15.51
N ASP A 298 3.75 38.57 -15.49
CA ASP A 298 4.62 39.54 -16.13
C ASP A 298 5.84 39.75 -15.24
N GLU A 299 7.03 39.75 -15.87
CA GLU A 299 8.30 40.18 -15.28
C GLU A 299 8.03 41.34 -14.32
N ASP A 300 8.05 41.04 -13.02
CA ASP A 300 8.07 42.12 -12.04
C ASP A 300 9.30 42.97 -12.40
N GLU A 301 9.23 44.30 -12.30
CA GLU A 301 10.37 45.20 -12.54
C GLU A 301 11.63 44.80 -11.72
N ARG A 302 11.45 43.88 -10.77
CA ARG A 302 12.42 43.22 -9.90
C ARG A 302 13.14 42.00 -10.50
N GLY A 303 12.86 41.57 -11.74
CA GLY A 303 13.53 40.44 -12.40
C GLY A 303 13.14 39.06 -11.84
N VAL A 304 11.86 38.91 -11.46
CA VAL A 304 11.29 37.64 -10.98
C VAL A 304 10.30 37.16 -12.02
N ASP A 305 10.58 36.00 -12.59
CA ASP A 305 9.68 35.31 -13.49
C ASP A 305 8.92 34.25 -12.72
N TRP A 306 7.59 34.23 -12.83
CA TRP A 306 6.80 33.18 -12.22
C TRP A 306 5.62 32.78 -13.10
N VAL A 307 5.14 31.56 -12.93
CA VAL A 307 3.94 31.05 -13.57
C VAL A 307 3.15 30.25 -12.54
N ALA A 308 1.83 30.42 -12.51
CA ALA A 308 0.95 29.57 -11.72
C ALA A 308 0.10 28.66 -12.60
N THR A 309 -0.24 27.51 -12.05
CA THR A 309 -1.18 26.54 -12.57
C THR A 309 -2.01 25.97 -11.43
N THR A 310 -2.98 25.11 -11.70
CA THR A 310 -3.84 24.50 -10.68
C THR A 310 -3.87 22.99 -10.84
N LEU A 311 -3.76 22.28 -9.71
CA LEU A 311 -3.86 20.82 -9.64
C LEU A 311 -4.70 20.47 -8.39
N LEU A 312 -5.80 19.73 -8.58
CA LEU A 312 -6.74 19.41 -7.49
C LEU A 312 -7.20 20.66 -6.70
N ASP A 313 -7.60 21.72 -7.41
CA ASP A 313 -8.05 22.99 -6.82
C ASP A 313 -7.01 23.70 -5.93
N ARG A 314 -5.75 23.26 -5.98
CA ARG A 314 -4.60 23.92 -5.36
C ARG A 314 -3.79 24.64 -6.43
N PRO A 315 -3.53 25.95 -6.27
CA PRO A 315 -2.57 26.62 -7.11
C PRO A 315 -1.14 26.14 -6.81
N LEU A 316 -0.38 25.94 -7.89
CA LEU A 316 1.06 25.73 -7.84
C LEU A 316 1.74 26.88 -8.57
N ALA A 317 2.73 27.51 -7.95
CA ALA A 317 3.53 28.57 -8.56
C ALA A 317 4.97 28.12 -8.74
N LEU A 318 5.48 28.16 -9.97
CA LEU A 318 6.91 28.07 -10.27
C LEU A 318 7.48 29.48 -10.30
N VAL A 319 8.49 29.75 -9.47
CA VAL A 319 9.20 31.04 -9.37
C VAL A 319 10.65 30.83 -9.77
N VAL A 320 11.16 31.62 -10.71
CA VAL A 320 12.54 31.59 -11.18
C VAL A 320 13.17 32.98 -10.99
N ARG A 321 14.38 33.02 -10.45
CA ARG A 321 15.12 34.26 -10.17
C ARG A 321 16.57 34.13 -10.56
N GLU A 322 17.09 35.08 -11.33
CA GLU A 322 18.51 35.07 -11.74
C GLU A 322 19.46 35.62 -10.64
N ASP A 323 18.96 36.43 -9.70
CA ASP A 323 19.74 37.06 -8.62
C ASP A 323 19.22 36.66 -7.21
N ALA A 324 19.56 35.45 -6.76
CA ALA A 324 19.13 34.92 -5.45
C ALA A 324 19.65 35.71 -4.22
N GLY A 325 20.70 36.52 -4.38
CA GLY A 325 21.56 36.96 -3.28
C GLY A 325 21.10 38.11 -2.37
N GLN A 326 19.92 38.74 -2.57
CA GLN A 326 19.57 39.95 -1.77
C GLN A 326 18.15 40.06 -1.21
N ARG A 327 17.19 39.21 -1.59
CA ARG A 327 15.80 39.29 -1.07
C ARG A 327 15.19 37.89 -0.97
N PRO A 328 14.38 37.59 0.07
CA PRO A 328 13.64 36.33 0.13
C PRO A 328 12.58 36.27 -1.00
N PRO A 329 12.27 35.10 -1.57
CA PRO A 329 11.22 34.93 -2.57
C PRO A 329 9.86 34.87 -1.87
N SER A 330 9.38 36.02 -1.41
CA SER A 330 8.17 36.16 -0.57
C SER A 330 7.02 36.90 -1.27
N ASP A 331 7.09 37.04 -2.60
CA ASP A 331 6.20 37.93 -3.36
C ASP A 331 4.95 37.26 -3.95
N VAL A 332 4.85 35.92 -3.94
CA VAL A 332 3.62 35.25 -4.41
C VAL A 332 2.52 35.53 -3.39
N ARG A 333 1.60 36.41 -3.79
CA ARG A 333 0.39 36.72 -3.05
C ARG A 333 -0.75 35.85 -3.53
N PHE A 334 -1.62 35.50 -2.62
CA PHE A 334 -2.84 34.79 -2.94
C PHE A 334 -3.96 35.22 -2.00
N THR A 335 -5.20 35.02 -2.44
CA THR A 335 -6.38 35.15 -1.60
C THR A 335 -6.89 33.77 -1.17
N LEU A 336 -7.24 33.62 0.10
CA LEU A 336 -7.93 32.46 0.65
C LEU A 336 -9.04 32.93 1.60
N GLY A 337 -10.27 32.48 1.39
CA GLY A 337 -11.42 32.94 2.19
C GLY A 337 -11.61 34.47 2.16
N GLY A 338 -11.21 35.15 1.07
CA GLY A 338 -11.26 36.61 0.95
C GLY A 338 -10.14 37.37 1.67
N THR A 339 -9.21 36.68 2.33
CA THR A 339 -8.03 37.27 2.98
C THR A 339 -6.82 37.14 2.05
N SER A 340 -6.08 38.23 1.86
CA SER A 340 -4.87 38.27 1.03
C SER A 340 -3.63 38.08 1.90
N SER A 341 -2.76 37.14 1.53
CA SER A 341 -1.52 36.82 2.22
C SER A 341 -0.38 36.58 1.22
N THR A 342 0.86 36.82 1.65
CA THR A 342 2.03 36.27 0.94
C THR A 342 2.28 34.84 1.42
N PHE A 343 2.92 34.01 0.58
CA PHE A 343 3.30 32.64 0.94
C PHE A 343 4.02 32.54 2.28
N ASP A 344 5.11 33.29 2.47
CA ASP A 344 5.90 33.23 3.72
C ASP A 344 5.10 33.65 4.95
N ALA A 345 4.28 34.72 4.84
CA ALA A 345 3.46 35.18 5.95
C ALA A 345 2.40 34.14 6.30
N TYR A 346 1.80 33.49 5.30
CA TYR A 346 0.83 32.43 5.54
C TYR A 346 1.46 31.19 6.18
N VAL A 347 2.64 30.76 5.71
CA VAL A 347 3.37 29.62 6.29
C VAL A 347 3.83 29.93 7.71
N GLU A 348 4.31 31.15 7.97
CA GLU A 348 4.69 31.59 9.33
C GLU A 348 3.47 31.58 10.25
N ASP A 349 2.36 32.18 9.83
CA ASP A 349 1.10 32.20 10.58
C ASP A 349 0.54 30.79 10.82
N LEU A 350 0.77 29.82 9.92
CA LEU A 350 0.24 28.47 10.07
C LEU A 350 1.11 27.58 10.97
N ASN A 351 2.40 27.90 11.16
CA ASN A 351 3.32 27.08 11.95
C ASN A 351 3.67 27.71 13.32
N VAL A 352 3.31 28.97 13.54
CA VAL A 352 3.57 29.71 14.77
C VAL A 352 2.25 29.96 15.48
N LEU A 353 2.18 29.52 16.74
CA LEU A 353 1.07 29.77 17.65
C LEU A 353 1.45 30.91 18.61
N ASP A 354 0.76 32.03 18.54
CA ASP A 354 0.87 33.13 19.50
C ASP A 354 0.03 32.82 20.75
N VAL A 355 0.74 32.63 21.87
CA VAL A 355 0.15 32.36 23.18
C VAL A 355 0.55 33.46 24.14
N ASP A 356 -0.40 34.33 24.51
CA ASP A 356 -0.19 35.46 25.42
C ASP A 356 0.98 36.39 24.98
N GLY A 357 1.08 36.65 23.66
CA GLY A 357 2.13 37.47 23.07
C GLY A 357 3.47 36.75 22.89
N THR A 358 3.52 35.44 23.14
CA THR A 358 4.70 34.59 22.93
C THR A 358 4.51 33.74 21.69
N ALA A 359 5.38 33.93 20.69
CA ALA A 359 5.39 33.12 19.47
C ALA A 359 6.00 31.73 19.73
N LEU A 360 5.17 30.69 19.68
CA LEU A 360 5.56 29.29 19.84
C LEU A 360 5.54 28.58 18.49
N VAL A 361 6.65 27.98 18.07
CA VAL A 361 6.76 27.17 16.86
C VAL A 361 6.29 25.75 17.16
N ALA A 362 5.27 25.28 16.44
CA ALA A 362 4.80 23.90 16.54
C ALA A 362 5.64 22.97 15.68
N GLN A 363 6.17 21.89 16.26
CA GLN A 363 6.99 20.89 15.57
C GLN A 363 6.64 19.48 16.03
N PRO A 364 6.84 18.44 15.19
CA PRO A 364 6.83 17.06 15.66
C PRO A 364 7.78 16.86 16.85
N GLY A 365 7.35 16.09 17.85
CA GLY A 365 8.14 15.73 19.01
C GLY A 365 9.12 14.58 18.75
N GLU A 366 9.85 14.16 19.79
CA GLU A 366 10.76 13.01 19.70
C GLU A 366 10.01 11.67 19.69
N GLY A 367 8.83 11.60 20.31
CA GLY A 367 7.95 10.43 20.27
C GLY A 367 7.02 10.42 19.05
N GLN A 368 6.68 9.22 18.57
CA GLN A 368 5.72 9.04 17.48
C GLN A 368 4.37 9.68 17.83
N GLY A 369 3.90 10.61 17.00
CA GLY A 369 2.63 11.32 17.21
C GLY A 369 2.68 12.43 18.26
N GLU A 370 3.85 12.76 18.80
CA GLU A 370 4.00 13.89 19.70
C GLU A 370 4.10 15.22 18.94
N VAL A 371 3.62 16.29 19.58
CA VAL A 371 3.81 17.66 19.11
C VAL A 371 4.43 18.49 20.22
N THR A 372 5.51 19.18 19.91
CA THR A 372 6.20 20.08 20.84
C THR A 372 6.09 21.53 20.38
N LEU A 373 5.75 22.41 21.33
CA LEU A 373 5.72 23.85 21.18
C LEU A 373 7.04 24.44 21.68
N TRP A 374 7.80 25.05 20.79
CA TRP A 374 9.10 25.66 21.09
C TRP A 374 8.99 27.16 21.07
N ARG A 375 9.59 27.85 22.03
CA ARG A 375 9.67 29.32 21.93
C ARG A 375 10.64 29.71 20.82
N ARG A 376 10.28 30.67 19.98
CA ARG A 376 11.14 31.10 18.87
C ARG A 376 12.48 31.71 19.31
N ASP A 377 12.56 32.19 20.55
CA ASP A 377 13.73 32.86 21.11
C ASP A 377 14.63 31.96 21.97
N THR A 378 14.27 30.70 22.18
CA THR A 378 15.01 29.76 23.04
C THR A 378 14.96 28.32 22.54
N ASP A 379 16.00 27.53 22.79
CA ASP A 379 16.03 26.08 22.48
C ASP A 379 15.36 25.23 23.60
N GLU A 380 14.42 25.79 24.35
CA GLU A 380 13.68 25.08 25.41
C GLU A 380 12.21 24.88 24.98
N PRO A 381 11.65 23.66 25.14
CA PRO A 381 10.25 23.41 24.83
C PRO A 381 9.35 24.02 25.91
N GLU A 382 8.29 24.70 25.49
CA GLU A 382 7.27 25.29 26.39
C GLU A 382 6.23 24.24 26.80
N ALA A 383 5.82 23.40 25.85
CA ALA A 383 4.86 22.32 26.08
C ALA A 383 5.05 21.17 25.08
N THR A 384 4.76 19.95 25.51
CA THR A 384 4.71 18.75 24.65
C THR A 384 3.38 18.05 24.87
N PHE A 385 2.68 17.78 23.77
CA PHE A 385 1.48 16.97 23.76
C PHE A 385 1.88 15.53 23.44
N GLY A 386 1.56 14.61 24.35
CA GLY A 386 1.91 13.19 24.22
C GLY A 386 1.01 12.43 23.24
N ALA A 387 1.53 11.32 22.72
CA ALA A 387 0.78 10.37 21.92
C ALA A 387 -0.25 9.63 22.80
N GLY A 388 -1.55 9.78 22.53
CA GLY A 388 -2.55 9.05 23.33
C GLY A 388 -4.01 9.50 23.21
N GLY A 389 -4.32 10.51 22.41
CA GLY A 389 -5.71 10.87 22.15
C GLY A 389 -5.82 11.89 21.03
N ALA A 390 -6.81 11.69 20.16
CA ALA A 390 -7.05 12.62 19.05
C ALA A 390 -7.38 14.05 19.53
N PHE A 391 -7.77 14.20 20.80
CA PHE A 391 -8.10 15.47 21.42
C PHE A 391 -7.39 15.62 22.77
N ALA A 392 -6.61 16.68 22.95
CA ALA A 392 -5.97 17.02 24.20
C ALA A 392 -6.07 18.53 24.50
N VAL A 393 -6.07 18.89 25.78
CA VAL A 393 -6.13 20.30 26.23
C VAL A 393 -5.09 20.48 27.32
N GLN A 394 -4.22 21.47 27.17
CA GLN A 394 -3.19 21.77 28.15
C GLN A 394 -3.07 23.28 28.37
N PRO A 395 -2.87 23.75 29.62
CA PRO A 395 -2.48 25.13 29.86
C PRO A 395 -1.06 25.38 29.33
N VAL A 396 -0.89 26.43 28.53
CA VAL A 396 0.40 26.91 28.01
C VAL A 396 0.43 28.42 28.21
N GLY A 397 1.38 28.91 29.01
CA GLY A 397 1.38 30.31 29.45
C GLY A 397 0.05 30.72 30.11
N GLY A 398 -0.55 31.81 29.62
CA GLY A 398 -1.86 32.33 30.04
C GLY A 398 -3.06 31.80 29.24
N SER A 399 -2.88 30.80 28.37
CA SER A 399 -3.94 30.26 27.50
C SER A 399 -4.16 28.76 27.74
N LEU A 400 -5.28 28.25 27.26
CA LEU A 400 -5.48 26.82 27.02
C LEU A 400 -5.16 26.55 25.55
N VAL A 401 -4.27 25.58 25.30
CA VAL A 401 -3.99 25.11 23.95
C VAL A 401 -4.65 23.75 23.77
N VAL A 402 -5.43 23.66 22.70
CA VAL A 402 -6.18 22.47 22.31
C VAL A 402 -5.45 21.81 21.15
N LEU A 403 -5.18 20.53 21.26
CA LEU A 403 -4.68 19.69 20.20
C LEU A 403 -5.84 18.88 19.61
N ALA A 404 -6.00 18.95 18.30
CA ALA A 404 -6.97 18.20 17.50
C ALA A 404 -6.24 17.47 16.36
N GLU A 405 -5.97 16.18 16.57
CA GLU A 405 -5.25 15.30 15.65
C GLU A 405 -6.21 14.60 14.68
N GLY A 406 -5.88 14.57 13.39
CA GLY A 406 -6.71 13.96 12.35
C GLY A 406 -7.98 14.77 12.05
N TRP A 407 -8.08 16.00 12.54
CA TRP A 407 -9.17 16.89 12.21
C TRP A 407 -8.97 17.49 10.82
N ASP A 408 -9.81 17.10 9.85
CA ASP A 408 -9.88 17.76 8.54
C ASP A 408 -10.58 19.11 8.69
N THR A 409 -9.78 20.17 8.64
CA THR A 409 -10.23 21.52 8.91
C THR A 409 -10.59 22.33 7.66
N ASP A 410 -10.50 21.73 6.47
CA ASP A 410 -10.49 22.45 5.20
C ASP A 410 -9.45 23.61 5.14
N ALA A 411 -9.42 24.37 4.04
CA ALA A 411 -8.46 25.47 3.85
C ALA A 411 -8.85 26.75 4.60
N THR A 412 -10.09 26.85 5.07
CA THR A 412 -10.65 28.02 5.75
C THR A 412 -10.50 27.97 7.27
N VAL A 413 -9.81 26.95 7.79
CA VAL A 413 -9.58 26.70 9.22
C VAL A 413 -9.29 27.95 10.05
N ARG A 414 -8.45 28.86 9.56
CA ARG A 414 -8.10 30.08 10.30
C ARG A 414 -9.30 31.01 10.55
N ALA A 415 -10.24 31.06 9.62
CA ALA A 415 -11.44 31.90 9.73
C ALA A 415 -12.59 31.17 10.44
N ASP A 416 -12.72 29.86 10.20
CA ASP A 416 -13.92 29.11 10.53
C ASP A 416 -13.75 28.16 11.73
N ALA A 417 -12.52 27.90 12.20
CA ALA A 417 -12.32 27.09 13.39
C ALA A 417 -12.97 27.72 14.63
N ARG A 418 -13.64 26.88 15.42
CA ARG A 418 -14.27 27.22 16.68
C ARG A 418 -13.87 26.23 17.75
N VAL A 419 -13.75 26.74 18.97
CA VAL A 419 -13.48 25.97 20.18
C VAL A 419 -14.74 26.02 21.05
N GLU A 420 -15.25 24.87 21.44
CA GLU A 420 -16.35 24.81 22.40
C GLU A 420 -15.77 24.93 23.81
N VAL A 421 -16.18 25.98 24.51
CA VAL A 421 -15.80 26.22 25.89
C VAL A 421 -17.02 26.15 26.78
N THR A 422 -16.85 25.55 27.95
CA THR A 422 -17.86 25.47 29.00
C THR A 422 -17.40 26.30 30.20
N ARG A 423 -18.29 27.15 30.72
CA ARG A 423 -18.09 27.90 31.95
C ARG A 423 -19.37 27.88 32.76
N ASP A 424 -19.28 27.53 34.04
CA ASP A 424 -20.43 27.41 34.94
C ASP A 424 -21.56 26.51 34.38
N GLY A 425 -21.20 25.48 33.61
CA GLY A 425 -22.12 24.54 32.97
C GLY A 425 -22.81 25.04 31.69
N ALA A 426 -22.49 26.25 31.21
CA ALA A 426 -22.96 26.76 29.94
C ALA A 426 -21.90 26.60 28.85
N ALA A 427 -22.20 25.84 27.80
CA ALA A 427 -21.35 25.67 26.63
C ALA A 427 -21.58 26.79 25.61
N ARG A 428 -20.50 27.26 24.99
CA ARG A 428 -20.52 28.22 23.88
C ARG A 428 -19.35 27.96 22.94
N TRP A 429 -19.54 28.31 21.68
CA TRP A 429 -18.46 28.32 20.68
C TRP A 429 -17.76 29.67 20.67
N VAL A 430 -16.43 29.66 20.65
CA VAL A 430 -15.58 30.86 20.53
C VAL A 430 -14.60 30.67 19.38
N ALA A 431 -14.18 31.78 18.77
CA ALA A 431 -13.04 31.76 17.87
C ALA A 431 -11.75 31.54 18.70
N PRO A 432 -10.79 30.74 18.21
CA PRO A 432 -9.47 30.67 18.82
C PRO A 432 -8.79 32.05 18.74
N THR A 433 -7.92 32.34 19.71
CA THR A 433 -7.09 33.56 19.69
C THR A 433 -5.99 33.44 18.63
N ASP A 434 -5.47 32.22 18.46
CA ASP A 434 -4.58 31.87 17.36
C ASP A 434 -4.63 30.37 17.05
N LEU A 435 -4.09 29.97 15.90
CA LEU A 435 -4.04 28.59 15.44
C LEU A 435 -2.75 28.27 14.71
N ALA A 436 -2.21 27.08 14.97
CA ALA A 436 -1.14 26.48 14.18
C ALA A 436 -1.55 25.09 13.70
N GLN A 437 -0.92 24.61 12.63
CA GLN A 437 -1.06 23.25 12.13
C GLN A 437 0.30 22.64 11.87
N VAL A 438 0.50 21.43 12.38
CA VAL A 438 1.74 20.68 12.21
C VAL A 438 1.45 19.34 11.56
N ALA A 439 2.29 19.03 10.58
CA ALA A 439 2.37 17.73 9.95
C ALA A 439 3.23 16.80 10.81
N LEU A 440 2.66 15.70 11.31
CA LEU A 440 3.44 14.65 11.93
C LEU A 440 4.24 13.87 10.88
N ASP A 441 5.31 13.20 11.32
CA ASP A 441 6.16 12.33 10.49
C ASP A 441 5.35 11.19 9.85
N ASP A 442 4.25 10.81 10.50
CA ASP A 442 3.29 9.83 10.01
C ASP A 442 2.19 10.43 9.12
N GLY A 443 2.40 11.60 8.54
CA GLY A 443 1.42 12.18 7.61
C GLY A 443 0.12 12.69 8.26
N ARG A 444 -0.15 12.37 9.53
CA ARG A 444 -1.31 12.91 10.24
C ARG A 444 -1.15 14.41 10.43
N LEU A 445 -2.27 15.12 10.36
CA LEU A 445 -2.33 16.56 10.61
C LEU A 445 -2.75 16.78 12.06
N VAL A 446 -2.02 17.65 12.76
CA VAL A 446 -2.41 18.12 14.08
C VAL A 446 -2.73 19.60 13.99
N THR A 447 -3.93 19.98 14.43
CA THR A 447 -4.33 21.37 14.59
C THR A 447 -4.24 21.78 16.04
N LEU A 448 -3.54 22.88 16.31
CA LEU A 448 -3.40 23.50 17.62
C LEU A 448 -4.22 24.79 17.66
N LEU A 449 -5.05 24.96 18.68
CA LEU A 449 -5.91 26.13 18.86
C LEU A 449 -5.62 26.74 20.23
N ALA A 450 -5.24 28.01 20.27
CA ALA A 450 -5.13 28.76 21.51
C ALA A 450 -6.48 29.42 21.87
N VAL A 451 -6.85 29.39 23.14
CA VAL A 451 -7.94 30.21 23.70
C VAL A 451 -7.50 30.81 25.02
N ASP A 452 -7.90 32.06 25.26
CA ASP A 452 -7.62 32.75 26.53
C ASP A 452 -8.11 31.91 27.72
N ALA A 453 -7.21 31.64 28.67
CA ALA A 453 -7.59 30.92 29.88
C ALA A 453 -8.37 31.87 30.81
N GLU A 454 -9.56 31.44 31.23
CA GLU A 454 -10.32 32.11 32.28
C GLU A 454 -10.58 31.14 33.43
N ASP A 455 -10.69 31.65 34.67
CA ASP A 455 -11.03 30.82 35.84
C ASP A 455 -12.33 30.04 35.61
N GLY A 456 -12.25 28.71 35.68
CA GLY A 456 -13.38 27.80 35.50
C GLY A 456 -13.80 27.56 34.05
N LEU A 457 -12.99 27.98 33.07
CA LEU A 457 -13.16 27.64 31.66
C LEU A 457 -12.63 26.24 31.37
N GLU A 458 -13.46 25.41 30.75
CA GLU A 458 -13.08 24.09 30.26
C GLU A 458 -13.29 24.04 28.74
N VAL A 459 -12.39 23.40 28.00
CA VAL A 459 -12.59 23.13 26.57
C VAL A 459 -13.18 21.73 26.40
N THR A 460 -14.30 21.63 25.68
CA THR A 460 -15.05 20.38 25.51
C THR A 460 -15.10 19.87 24.08
N GLY A 461 -14.67 20.66 23.09
CA GLY A 461 -14.58 20.23 21.70
C GLY A 461 -14.09 21.31 20.75
N VAL A 462 -13.94 20.93 19.47
CA VAL A 462 -13.61 21.84 18.37
C VAL A 462 -14.57 21.59 17.20
N GLY A 463 -14.64 22.52 16.25
CA GLY A 463 -15.53 22.42 15.10
C GLY A 463 -15.29 23.54 14.09
N LEU A 464 -15.96 23.46 12.95
CA LEU A 464 -15.90 24.47 11.87
C LEU A 464 -17.24 25.21 11.78
N GLU A 465 -17.21 26.54 11.75
CA GLU A 465 -18.40 27.35 11.50
C GLU A 465 -18.70 27.42 10.01
N ARG A 466 -19.84 26.87 9.57
CA ARG A 466 -20.29 26.89 8.18
C ARG A 466 -21.71 27.43 8.12
N GLY A 467 -21.92 28.51 7.37
CA GLY A 467 -23.24 29.10 7.19
C GLY A 467 -23.91 29.59 8.49
N GLY A 468 -23.11 29.90 9.53
CA GLY A 468 -23.58 30.35 10.84
C GLY A 468 -23.92 29.23 11.83
N GLU A 469 -23.66 27.96 11.48
CA GLU A 469 -23.75 26.81 12.38
C GLU A 469 -22.36 26.20 12.57
N VAL A 470 -22.05 25.69 13.77
CA VAL A 470 -20.78 25.00 14.02
C VAL A 470 -20.95 23.51 13.86
N GLU A 471 -20.27 22.95 12.86
CA GLU A 471 -20.10 21.52 12.67
C GLU A 471 -19.06 21.02 13.69
N ARG A 472 -19.54 20.38 14.76
CA ARG A 472 -18.68 19.83 15.80
C ARG A 472 -17.85 18.69 15.22
N TRP A 473 -16.53 18.74 15.41
CA TRP A 473 -15.66 17.61 15.15
C TRP A 473 -15.85 16.53 16.21
N ALA A 474 -16.05 15.29 15.75
CA ALA A 474 -16.08 14.10 16.59
C ALA A 474 -14.70 13.42 16.48
N PRO A 475 -13.80 13.59 17.46
CA PRO A 475 -12.51 12.93 17.42
C PRO A 475 -12.71 11.41 17.36
N PRO A 476 -11.88 10.68 16.61
CA PRO A 476 -11.89 9.23 16.69
C PRO A 476 -11.59 8.82 18.14
N ALA A 477 -12.37 7.87 18.66
CA ALA A 477 -12.13 7.20 19.94
C ALA A 477 -10.78 6.47 19.95
N GLY A 478 -10.27 6.14 18.76
CA GLY A 478 -8.95 5.60 18.50
C GLY A 478 -8.80 5.31 17.01
N THR A 479 -7.56 5.22 16.53
CA THR A 479 -7.24 4.71 15.20
C THR A 479 -6.67 3.31 15.35
N LEU A 480 -7.25 2.36 14.63
CA LEU A 480 -6.73 1.01 14.48
C LEU A 480 -5.90 0.99 13.20
N GLY A 481 -4.74 0.32 13.22
CA GLY A 481 -3.82 0.27 12.08
C GLY A 481 -4.51 0.02 10.73
N GLU A 482 -3.89 0.50 9.65
CA GLU A 482 -4.40 0.47 8.25
C GLU A 482 -5.70 1.24 7.99
N GLY A 483 -5.86 2.44 8.58
CA GLY A 483 -6.91 3.39 8.17
C GLY A 483 -8.33 3.05 8.66
N VAL A 484 -8.44 2.27 9.74
CA VAL A 484 -9.73 2.02 10.41
C VAL A 484 -9.84 2.94 11.61
N GLU A 485 -10.81 3.83 11.60
CA GLU A 485 -11.10 4.72 12.73
C GLU A 485 -12.18 4.11 13.62
N LEU A 486 -12.08 4.30 14.94
CA LEU A 486 -13.14 3.97 15.87
C LEU A 486 -13.91 5.24 16.21
N LEU A 487 -15.15 5.36 15.78
CA LEU A 487 -15.99 6.51 16.10
C LEU A 487 -16.93 6.19 17.26
N VAL A 488 -17.25 7.17 18.10
CA VAL A 488 -18.35 7.03 19.07
C VAL A 488 -19.65 7.53 18.44
N ALA A 489 -20.53 6.62 18.05
CA ALA A 489 -21.86 6.92 17.55
C ALA A 489 -22.93 6.42 18.54
N ASP A 490 -23.81 7.30 19.02
CA ASP A 490 -24.85 7.00 20.00
C ASP A 490 -24.34 6.29 21.27
N GLY A 491 -23.14 6.69 21.75
CA GLY A 491 -22.50 6.10 22.91
C GLY A 491 -21.94 4.70 22.68
N LYS A 492 -21.82 4.25 21.42
CA LYS A 492 -21.21 2.99 21.03
C LYS A 492 -20.01 3.24 20.13
N VAL A 493 -18.95 2.47 20.34
CA VAL A 493 -17.81 2.44 19.42
C VAL A 493 -18.22 1.72 18.14
N VAL A 494 -18.14 2.41 17.01
CA VAL A 494 -18.45 1.92 15.67
C VAL A 494 -17.22 2.14 14.80
N PRO A 495 -16.67 1.09 14.17
CA PRO A 495 -15.55 1.24 13.26
C PRO A 495 -15.97 1.95 11.96
N SER A 496 -15.11 2.79 11.42
CA SER A 496 -15.23 3.43 10.12
C SER A 496 -13.96 3.23 9.30
N VAL A 497 -14.11 3.27 7.98
CA VAL A 497 -13.01 3.27 7.01
C VAL A 497 -13.29 4.42 6.06
N ASP A 498 -12.30 5.29 5.83
CA ASP A 498 -12.45 6.48 4.97
C ASP A 498 -13.64 7.36 5.40
N GLY A 499 -13.85 7.55 6.71
CA GLY A 499 -14.98 8.29 7.29
C GLY A 499 -16.36 7.61 7.18
N GLN A 500 -16.47 6.45 6.51
CA GLN A 500 -17.72 5.71 6.39
C GLN A 500 -17.87 4.66 7.50
N GLN A 501 -18.95 4.74 8.28
CA GLN A 501 -19.25 3.77 9.32
C GLN A 501 -19.53 2.38 8.73
N LEU A 502 -18.91 1.36 9.32
CA LEU A 502 -19.16 -0.03 8.95
C LEU A 502 -20.45 -0.54 9.61
N VAL A 503 -21.19 -1.37 8.87
CA VAL A 503 -22.46 -1.97 9.29
C VAL A 503 -22.22 -3.29 9.99
N GLN A 504 -22.71 -3.43 11.22
CA GLN A 504 -22.66 -4.72 11.92
C GLN A 504 -23.52 -5.77 11.20
N VAL A 505 -22.94 -6.90 10.84
CA VAL A 505 -23.58 -7.99 10.08
C VAL A 505 -23.77 -9.29 10.85
N GLY A 506 -23.21 -9.40 12.05
CA GLY A 506 -23.39 -10.59 12.88
C GLY A 506 -22.82 -10.46 14.29
N GLY A 507 -23.25 -11.38 15.14
CA GLY A 507 -22.62 -11.68 16.43
C GLY A 507 -22.14 -13.13 16.45
N SER A 508 -21.06 -13.43 17.19
CA SER A 508 -20.49 -14.78 17.26
C SER A 508 -20.96 -15.59 18.47
N SER A 509 -20.78 -16.92 18.43
CA SER A 509 -20.91 -17.82 19.59
C SER A 509 -19.67 -17.83 20.50
N LEU A 510 -18.62 -17.08 20.17
CA LEU A 510 -17.32 -17.06 20.84
C LEU A 510 -17.17 -15.71 21.58
N GLY A 511 -17.99 -15.53 22.62
CA GLY A 511 -18.15 -14.22 23.28
C GLY A 511 -18.80 -13.19 22.35
N ASP A 512 -19.16 -12.03 22.88
CA ASP A 512 -19.76 -10.87 22.19
C ASP A 512 -18.99 -10.29 20.97
N ALA A 513 -18.17 -11.08 20.25
CA ALA A 513 -17.47 -10.63 19.06
C ALA A 513 -18.45 -10.21 17.95
N ARG A 514 -18.17 -9.06 17.33
CA ARG A 514 -19.04 -8.40 16.34
C ARG A 514 -18.36 -8.35 14.99
N LEU A 515 -19.13 -8.66 13.95
CA LEU A 515 -18.71 -8.62 12.56
C LEU A 515 -19.23 -7.34 11.92
N TYR A 516 -18.38 -6.58 11.23
CA TYR A 516 -18.77 -5.38 10.49
C TYR A 516 -18.41 -5.51 9.01
N ARG A 517 -19.17 -4.87 8.13
CA ARG A 517 -18.88 -4.74 6.70
C ARG A 517 -19.16 -3.34 6.18
N ARG A 518 -18.59 -2.96 5.02
CA ARG A 518 -19.05 -1.77 4.31
C ARG A 518 -20.54 -1.88 3.91
N PRO A 519 -21.27 -0.75 3.79
CA PRO A 519 -22.59 -0.73 3.17
C PRO A 519 -22.58 -1.40 1.78
N ALA A 520 -23.68 -2.06 1.40
CA ALA A 520 -23.75 -2.90 0.20
C ALA A 520 -23.56 -2.15 -1.14
N ASP A 521 -23.56 -0.82 -1.08
CA ASP A 521 -23.38 0.13 -2.17
C ASP A 521 -21.94 0.64 -2.30
N ALA A 522 -21.04 0.31 -1.36
CA ALA A 522 -19.62 0.64 -1.45
C ALA A 522 -18.83 -0.44 -2.23
N PRO A 523 -17.85 -0.06 -3.07
CA PRO A 523 -16.96 -1.02 -3.71
C PRO A 523 -16.06 -1.73 -2.67
N GLY A 524 -16.12 -3.06 -2.63
CA GLY A 524 -15.31 -3.92 -1.74
C GLY A 524 -16.11 -4.55 -0.59
N ASP A 525 -15.93 -5.87 -0.39
CA ASP A 525 -16.50 -6.61 0.77
C ASP A 525 -15.47 -6.63 1.92
N ASP A 526 -15.18 -5.48 2.52
CA ASP A 526 -14.32 -5.42 3.70
C ASP A 526 -15.07 -6.00 4.92
N LEU A 527 -14.42 -6.88 5.67
CA LEU A 527 -14.98 -7.50 6.86
C LEU A 527 -14.07 -7.27 8.07
N LEU A 528 -14.61 -6.72 9.16
CA LEU A 528 -13.89 -6.42 10.40
C LEU A 528 -14.46 -7.22 11.57
N VAL A 529 -13.60 -7.76 12.44
CA VAL A 529 -13.99 -8.46 13.68
C VAL A 529 -13.52 -7.69 14.90
N LEU A 530 -14.46 -7.32 15.77
CA LEU A 530 -14.17 -6.81 17.11
C LEU A 530 -14.47 -7.91 18.15
N PRO A 531 -13.49 -8.49 18.86
CA PRO A 531 -13.74 -9.47 19.92
C PRO A 531 -14.43 -8.87 21.15
N ALA A 532 -14.99 -9.73 22.00
CA ALA A 532 -15.73 -9.35 23.21
C ALA A 532 -14.83 -9.03 24.41
N GLY A 533 -15.25 -8.06 25.25
CA GLY A 533 -14.63 -7.81 26.56
C GLY A 533 -13.25 -7.16 26.51
N LEU A 534 -12.88 -6.60 25.36
CA LEU A 534 -11.68 -5.78 25.20
C LEU A 534 -12.07 -4.33 25.42
N ASP A 535 -11.58 -3.73 26.49
CA ASP A 535 -11.52 -2.27 26.61
C ASP A 535 -10.63 -1.77 25.45
N SER A 536 -11.26 -1.14 24.45
CA SER A 536 -10.77 -0.33 23.30
C SER A 536 -9.49 -0.65 22.51
N ASP A 537 -8.53 -1.45 22.99
CA ASP A 537 -7.12 -1.28 22.55
C ASP A 537 -6.56 -2.47 21.75
N VAL A 538 -7.37 -3.49 21.44
CA VAL A 538 -6.91 -4.68 20.71
C VAL A 538 -7.91 -5.08 19.63
N VAL A 539 -7.51 -4.98 18.36
CA VAL A 539 -8.37 -5.27 17.20
C VAL A 539 -7.66 -6.12 16.14
N VAL A 540 -8.43 -6.96 15.44
CA VAL A 540 -7.99 -7.81 14.33
C VAL A 540 -8.23 -7.07 13.00
N PRO A 541 -7.23 -6.94 12.10
CA PRO A 541 -7.32 -6.15 10.88
C PRO A 541 -8.30 -6.73 9.83
N VAL A 542 -8.67 -5.83 8.92
CA VAL A 542 -9.63 -5.98 7.83
C VAL A 542 -9.18 -7.04 6.83
N LEU A 543 -10.08 -7.96 6.46
CA LEU A 543 -9.83 -8.87 5.35
C LEU A 543 -10.46 -8.29 4.07
N ARG A 544 -9.61 -7.86 3.13
CA ARG A 544 -10.03 -7.42 1.79
C ARG A 544 -10.30 -8.63 0.89
N LYS A 545 -11.45 -8.65 0.24
CA LYS A 545 -11.76 -9.65 -0.81
C LYS A 545 -10.98 -9.32 -2.09
N GLY A 546 -10.10 -10.20 -2.53
CA GLY A 546 -9.50 -10.15 -3.86
C GLY A 546 -10.43 -10.71 -4.94
N ASP A 547 -10.38 -10.15 -6.15
CA ASP A 547 -11.22 -10.50 -7.32
C ASP A 547 -10.81 -11.81 -8.03
N GLY A 548 -10.46 -12.87 -7.28
CA GLY A 548 -10.04 -14.16 -7.86
C GLY A 548 -11.08 -15.25 -7.62
N ALA A 549 -11.86 -15.60 -8.64
CA ALA A 549 -12.70 -16.79 -8.64
C ALA A 549 -11.91 -18.01 -9.15
N ASP A 550 -11.28 -18.75 -8.24
CA ASP A 550 -10.95 -20.17 -8.45
C ASP A 550 -10.68 -20.87 -7.09
N PRO A 551 -11.41 -21.94 -6.73
CA PRO A 551 -11.23 -22.62 -5.45
C PRO A 551 -10.07 -23.62 -5.52
N ALA A 552 -8.88 -23.20 -5.10
CA ALA A 552 -7.75 -24.08 -4.80
C ALA A 552 -7.44 -24.08 -3.28
N PRO A 553 -7.08 -25.23 -2.66
CA PRO A 553 -7.02 -25.44 -1.20
C PRO A 553 -5.73 -24.99 -0.52
N TRP A 554 -4.92 -24.14 -1.17
CA TRP A 554 -3.77 -23.48 -0.54
C TRP A 554 -4.10 -22.07 -0.01
N LEU A 555 -5.39 -21.72 0.02
CA LEU A 555 -5.86 -20.42 0.46
C LEU A 555 -6.33 -20.52 1.92
N LEU A 556 -5.42 -20.25 2.84
CA LEU A 556 -5.76 -19.53 4.07
C LEU A 556 -5.24 -18.12 3.82
N GLY A 557 -6.07 -17.10 4.02
CA GLY A 557 -5.58 -15.72 3.96
C GLY A 557 -4.59 -15.45 5.09
N ALA A 558 -3.99 -14.26 5.10
CA ALA A 558 -3.00 -13.85 6.10
C ALA A 558 -3.42 -14.28 7.53
N THR A 559 -2.57 -15.07 8.18
CA THR A 559 -2.74 -15.38 9.61
C THR A 559 -2.43 -14.13 10.41
N VAL A 560 -3.36 -13.70 11.24
CA VAL A 560 -3.10 -12.60 12.17
C VAL A 560 -3.18 -13.11 13.60
N SER A 561 -2.12 -12.87 14.37
CA SER A 561 -2.07 -13.15 15.80
C SER A 561 -2.33 -11.86 16.56
N VAL A 562 -3.38 -11.83 17.36
CA VAL A 562 -3.83 -10.64 18.08
C VAL A 562 -3.69 -10.87 19.58
N PRO A 563 -2.78 -10.17 20.28
CA PRO A 563 -2.59 -10.35 21.72
C PRO A 563 -3.81 -9.84 22.50
N THR A 564 -4.44 -10.67 23.33
CA THR A 564 -5.54 -10.25 24.22
C THR A 564 -5.18 -10.44 25.69
N GLU A 565 -5.95 -9.88 26.63
CA GLU A 565 -5.77 -10.12 28.07
C GLU A 565 -5.88 -11.60 28.44
N ALA A 566 -6.69 -12.36 27.70
CA ALA A 566 -6.79 -13.81 27.84
C ALA A 566 -5.64 -14.56 27.13
N GLY A 567 -4.76 -13.87 26.42
CA GLY A 567 -3.70 -14.44 25.59
C GLY A 567 -3.97 -14.25 24.10
N ALA A 568 -2.99 -14.56 23.25
CA ALA A 568 -3.12 -14.30 21.82
C ALA A 568 -4.28 -15.08 21.16
N VAL A 569 -5.12 -14.37 20.42
CA VAL A 569 -6.16 -14.95 19.55
C VAL A 569 -5.63 -14.96 18.13
N ARG A 570 -5.68 -16.11 17.47
CA ARG A 570 -5.27 -16.24 16.06
C ARG A 570 -6.48 -16.26 15.15
N VAL A 571 -6.41 -15.50 14.07
CA VAL A 571 -7.46 -15.37 13.06
C VAL A 571 -6.91 -15.78 11.71
N VAL A 572 -7.64 -16.65 11.02
CA VAL A 572 -7.30 -17.09 9.67
C VAL A 572 -8.52 -16.92 8.77
N ALA A 573 -8.34 -16.25 7.64
CA ALA A 573 -9.37 -16.05 6.63
C ALA A 573 -9.54 -17.29 5.75
N VAL A 574 -10.77 -17.72 5.51
CA VAL A 574 -11.09 -18.76 4.53
C VAL A 574 -11.49 -18.08 3.19
N PRO A 575 -11.00 -18.54 2.03
CA PRO A 575 -11.18 -17.89 0.74
C PRO A 575 -12.64 -17.66 0.31
N PRO A 576 -12.89 -16.66 -0.56
CA PRO A 576 -14.21 -16.42 -1.15
C PRO A 576 -14.67 -17.60 -2.01
N GLY A 577 -15.98 -17.88 -2.02
CA GLY A 577 -16.56 -18.96 -2.85
C GLY A 577 -16.58 -20.34 -2.20
N THR A 578 -15.91 -20.51 -1.05
CA THR A 578 -15.91 -21.77 -0.29
C THR A 578 -17.27 -22.05 0.37
N ILE A 579 -18.13 -21.03 0.55
CA ILE A 579 -19.47 -21.17 1.13
C ILE A 579 -20.41 -20.14 0.48
N GLU A 580 -21.60 -20.56 0.03
CA GLU A 580 -22.59 -19.69 -0.65
C GLU A 580 -23.12 -18.54 0.23
N LYS A 581 -22.75 -18.48 1.51
CA LYS A 581 -23.25 -17.51 2.52
C LYS A 581 -22.17 -16.81 3.36
N GLY A 582 -20.97 -16.61 2.82
CA GLY A 582 -19.98 -15.67 3.38
C GLY A 582 -18.66 -16.31 3.86
N VAL A 583 -17.69 -15.44 4.14
CA VAL A 583 -16.35 -15.78 4.64
C VAL A 583 -16.48 -16.32 6.07
N GLN A 584 -16.09 -17.58 6.29
CA GLN A 584 -15.90 -18.11 7.64
C GLN A 584 -14.49 -17.76 8.11
N LEU A 585 -14.38 -17.29 9.35
CA LEU A 585 -13.10 -17.02 10.01
C LEU A 585 -12.81 -18.13 10.99
N ALA A 586 -11.56 -18.62 11.01
CA ALA A 586 -11.12 -19.56 12.03
C ALA A 586 -10.50 -18.78 13.19
N LEU A 587 -11.08 -18.91 14.40
CA LEU A 587 -10.52 -18.31 15.63
C LEU A 587 -9.92 -19.39 16.52
N ARG A 588 -8.76 -19.11 17.09
CA ARG A 588 -8.14 -19.93 18.14
C ARG A 588 -7.83 -19.07 19.36
N SER A 589 -8.34 -19.47 20.52
CA SER A 589 -8.02 -18.87 21.82
C SER A 589 -6.79 -19.55 22.44
N ALA A 590 -5.84 -18.77 22.94
CA ALA A 590 -4.64 -19.25 23.63
C ALA A 590 -4.92 -20.01 24.94
N THR A 591 -6.11 -19.87 25.54
CA THR A 591 -6.41 -20.45 26.87
C THR A 591 -6.99 -21.86 26.83
N SER A 592 -7.41 -22.35 25.66
CA SER A 592 -7.99 -23.69 25.57
C SER A 592 -6.89 -24.75 25.64
N ALA A 593 -6.96 -25.66 26.63
CA ALA A 593 -6.02 -26.77 26.78
C ALA A 593 -6.02 -27.75 25.57
N VAL A 594 -7.01 -27.61 24.69
CA VAL A 594 -7.13 -28.33 23.42
C VAL A 594 -7.13 -27.25 22.34
N ASN A 595 -5.98 -27.01 21.70
CA ASN A 595 -5.79 -26.07 20.59
C ASN A 595 -6.85 -26.27 19.50
N THR A 596 -8.03 -25.65 19.67
CA THR A 596 -9.20 -25.88 18.83
C THR A 596 -9.48 -24.63 18.02
N TRP A 597 -9.66 -24.82 16.71
CA TRP A 597 -10.05 -23.76 15.79
C TRP A 597 -11.56 -23.74 15.70
N THR A 598 -12.18 -22.57 15.79
CA THR A 598 -13.64 -22.43 15.66
C THR A 598 -14.00 -21.71 14.38
N LEU A 599 -14.97 -22.23 13.63
CA LEU A 599 -15.51 -21.60 12.43
C LEU A 599 -16.57 -20.54 12.79
N MET A 600 -16.27 -19.28 12.51
CA MET A 600 -17.15 -18.15 12.75
C MET A 600 -18.26 -18.08 11.71
N GLY A 601 -19.50 -17.77 12.15
CA GLY A 601 -20.67 -17.66 11.28
C GLY A 601 -21.43 -18.98 11.06
N ALA A 602 -20.86 -20.12 11.47
CA ALA A 602 -21.54 -21.41 11.49
C ALA A 602 -22.06 -21.73 12.91
N SER A 603 -23.37 -21.63 13.11
CA SER A 603 -24.03 -22.25 14.26
C SER A 603 -24.93 -23.38 13.75
N PRO A 604 -24.65 -24.65 14.07
CA PRO A 604 -23.65 -25.16 15.04
C PRO A 604 -22.25 -25.40 14.45
N SER A 605 -21.21 -25.39 15.30
CA SER A 605 -19.87 -25.92 15.02
C SER A 605 -19.44 -26.95 16.06
N GLY A 606 -18.65 -27.95 15.69
CA GLY A 606 -18.12 -28.97 16.61
C GLY A 606 -16.79 -29.56 16.17
N HIS A 607 -16.10 -30.29 17.06
CA HIS A 607 -14.78 -30.88 16.79
C HIS A 607 -14.81 -32.40 16.93
N LEU A 608 -14.10 -33.09 16.04
CA LEU A 608 -13.85 -34.53 16.07
C LEU A 608 -12.34 -34.78 16.06
N VAL A 609 -11.84 -35.60 16.99
CA VAL A 609 -10.44 -36.02 17.02
C VAL A 609 -10.32 -37.37 16.32
N LEU A 610 -9.49 -37.43 15.29
CA LEU A 610 -9.16 -38.63 14.51
C LEU A 610 -7.84 -39.23 15.01
N ASP A 611 -7.66 -40.54 14.83
CA ASP A 611 -6.42 -41.26 15.13
C ASP A 611 -5.62 -41.48 13.82
N PRO A 612 -4.30 -41.17 13.76
CA PRO A 612 -3.45 -40.64 14.81
C PRO A 612 -3.37 -39.10 14.84
N GLY A 613 -4.07 -38.50 15.79
CA GLY A 613 -3.79 -37.14 16.23
C GLY A 613 -4.19 -36.04 15.26
N LEU A 614 -5.21 -36.22 14.43
CA LEU A 614 -5.81 -35.13 13.63
C LEU A 614 -7.07 -34.61 14.31
N VAL A 615 -7.45 -33.37 14.04
CA VAL A 615 -8.69 -32.76 14.52
C VAL A 615 -9.42 -32.15 13.34
N VAL A 616 -10.69 -32.51 13.20
CA VAL A 616 -11.61 -31.92 12.22
C VAL A 616 -12.62 -31.05 12.96
N THR A 617 -12.65 -29.76 12.63
CA THR A 617 -13.71 -28.86 13.07
C THR A 617 -14.73 -28.72 11.97
N VAL A 618 -16.00 -29.01 12.25
CA VAL A 618 -17.09 -28.98 11.26
C VAL A 618 -18.10 -27.91 11.65
N GLY A 619 -18.44 -27.05 10.69
CA GLY A 619 -19.58 -26.13 10.74
C GLY A 619 -20.74 -26.62 9.87
N ALA A 620 -21.70 -25.75 9.58
CA ALA A 620 -22.87 -26.11 8.75
C ALA A 620 -22.48 -26.47 7.29
N ASP A 621 -21.64 -25.64 6.67
CA ASP A 621 -21.31 -25.74 5.25
C ASP A 621 -19.80 -25.97 4.98
N GLY A 622 -18.95 -25.75 6.00
CA GLY A 622 -17.49 -25.82 5.88
C GLY A 622 -16.82 -26.54 7.03
N TRP A 623 -15.55 -26.87 6.87
CA TRP A 623 -14.75 -27.59 7.87
C TRP A 623 -13.26 -27.22 7.81
N LEU A 624 -12.56 -27.47 8.93
CA LEU A 624 -11.11 -27.31 9.08
C LEU A 624 -10.48 -28.64 9.51
N LEU A 625 -9.27 -28.92 9.05
CA LEU A 625 -8.43 -30.04 9.46
C LEU A 625 -7.06 -29.53 9.90
N TYR A 626 -6.58 -30.03 11.04
CA TYR A 626 -5.27 -29.68 11.61
C TYR A 626 -4.78 -30.79 12.55
N GLU A 627 -3.49 -30.78 12.88
CA GLU A 627 -2.92 -31.72 13.86
C GLU A 627 -3.35 -31.37 15.29
N LYS A 628 -3.55 -32.39 16.12
CA LYS A 628 -3.90 -32.23 17.53
C LYS A 628 -2.72 -31.60 18.27
N GLY A 629 -2.95 -30.42 18.81
CA GLY A 629 -1.90 -29.67 19.49
C GLY A 629 -1.06 -28.81 18.55
N ASP A 630 -1.41 -28.74 17.25
CA ASP A 630 -0.74 -27.90 16.26
C ASP A 630 -0.50 -26.48 16.83
N ALA A 631 0.77 -26.11 16.95
CA ALA A 631 1.22 -24.80 17.38
C ALA A 631 1.54 -23.89 16.18
N SER A 632 1.49 -24.41 14.95
CA SER A 632 1.76 -23.67 13.73
C SER A 632 0.88 -22.43 13.64
N ASP A 633 1.41 -21.39 13.01
CA ASP A 633 0.73 -20.14 12.69
C ASP A 633 -0.34 -20.33 11.59
N GLY A 634 -1.09 -21.43 11.66
CA GLY A 634 -2.08 -21.82 10.66
C GLY A 634 -1.49 -22.51 9.43
N GLY A 635 -0.17 -22.66 9.30
CA GLY A 635 0.45 -23.33 8.15
C GLY A 635 0.04 -24.81 7.99
N GLY A 636 -0.34 -25.47 9.09
CA GLY A 636 -0.84 -26.85 9.10
C GLY A 636 -2.35 -26.98 8.83
N LEU A 637 -3.10 -25.88 8.79
CA LEU A 637 -4.55 -25.92 8.59
C LEU A 637 -4.90 -26.27 7.14
N ARG A 638 -5.96 -27.04 6.97
CA ARG A 638 -6.66 -27.25 5.70
C ARG A 638 -8.11 -26.86 5.89
N ALA A 639 -8.71 -26.24 4.89
CA ALA A 639 -10.13 -25.90 4.88
C ALA A 639 -10.83 -26.63 3.74
N GLY A 640 -12.11 -26.93 3.93
CA GLY A 640 -12.93 -27.55 2.91
C GLY A 640 -14.42 -27.30 3.08
N ILE A 641 -15.18 -27.71 2.07
CA ILE A 641 -16.63 -27.64 1.99
C ILE A 641 -17.20 -29.02 2.26
N VAL A 642 -18.30 -29.08 3.00
CA VAL A 642 -19.02 -30.34 3.23
C VAL A 642 -19.52 -30.90 1.90
N GLY A 643 -19.11 -32.12 1.57
CA GLY A 643 -19.52 -32.84 0.37
C GLY A 643 -18.86 -32.37 -0.93
N GLN A 644 -17.86 -31.48 -0.89
CA GLN A 644 -17.18 -30.99 -2.10
C GLN A 644 -15.65 -30.97 -2.01
N THR A 645 -15.07 -31.27 -0.84
CA THR A 645 -13.62 -31.21 -0.65
C THR A 645 -13.09 -32.51 -0.07
N LEU A 646 -11.99 -32.98 -0.68
CA LEU A 646 -11.13 -34.04 -0.18
C LEU A 646 -9.76 -33.44 0.13
N ALA A 647 -9.38 -33.38 1.41
CA ALA A 647 -8.07 -32.89 1.82
C ALA A 647 -7.07 -34.04 1.91
N GLU A 648 -5.83 -33.74 1.57
CA GLU A 648 -4.68 -34.61 1.75
C GLU A 648 -3.71 -34.03 2.78
N LEU A 649 -3.21 -34.90 3.66
CA LEU A 649 -2.14 -34.56 4.59
C LEU A 649 -1.02 -35.61 4.48
N GLN A 650 0.17 -35.16 4.09
CA GLN A 650 1.34 -36.02 4.04
C GLN A 650 1.87 -36.25 5.46
N ARG A 651 2.17 -37.50 5.82
CA ARG A 651 2.76 -37.79 7.12
C ARG A 651 4.23 -37.33 7.16
N PRO A 652 4.64 -36.53 8.16
CA PRO A 652 6.00 -36.00 8.23
C PRO A 652 7.09 -37.08 8.23
N ASP A 653 6.82 -38.20 8.90
CA ASP A 653 7.78 -39.30 9.08
C ASP A 653 7.79 -40.33 7.93
N GLU A 654 6.77 -40.30 7.07
CA GLU A 654 6.55 -41.28 6.01
C GLU A 654 6.07 -40.55 4.73
N PRO A 655 6.99 -40.00 3.91
CA PRO A 655 6.63 -39.14 2.79
C PRO A 655 5.82 -39.84 1.68
N SER A 656 5.83 -41.17 1.64
CA SER A 656 4.97 -41.96 0.75
C SER A 656 3.56 -42.18 1.31
N ARG A 657 3.26 -41.76 2.54
CA ARG A 657 1.99 -42.02 3.23
C ARG A 657 1.19 -40.75 3.45
N TYR A 658 -0.11 -40.85 3.16
CA TYR A 658 -1.05 -39.73 3.18
C TYR A 658 -2.30 -40.10 3.97
N ASP A 659 -2.77 -39.17 4.79
CA ASP A 659 -4.10 -39.20 5.37
C ASP A 659 -5.03 -38.38 4.48
N LEU A 660 -6.06 -39.03 3.95
CA LEU A 660 -7.14 -38.42 3.19
C LEU A 660 -8.30 -38.17 4.13
N VAL A 661 -8.90 -36.97 4.06
CA VAL A 661 -10.03 -36.59 4.91
C VAL A 661 -11.08 -35.85 4.09
N ALA A 662 -12.33 -36.26 4.22
CA ALA A 662 -13.49 -35.56 3.68
C ALA A 662 -14.58 -35.44 4.75
N VAL A 663 -15.33 -34.34 4.72
CA VAL A 663 -16.56 -34.19 5.50
C VAL A 663 -17.72 -34.27 4.52
N LEU A 664 -18.62 -35.21 4.74
CA LEU A 664 -19.68 -35.59 3.81
C LEU A 664 -21.05 -35.41 4.47
N PRO A 665 -22.13 -35.23 3.69
CA PRO A 665 -23.49 -35.38 4.20
C PRO A 665 -23.70 -36.77 4.82
N ALA A 666 -24.47 -36.86 5.89
CA ALA A 666 -24.72 -38.15 6.54
C ALA A 666 -25.44 -39.12 5.58
N GLY A 667 -24.95 -40.35 5.51
CA GLY A 667 -25.48 -41.39 4.63
C GLY A 667 -24.86 -41.42 3.24
N SER A 668 -23.81 -40.64 2.98
CA SER A 668 -22.91 -40.88 1.84
C SER A 668 -22.27 -42.27 1.96
N ASP A 669 -22.05 -42.95 0.83
CA ASP A 669 -21.38 -44.27 0.77
C ASP A 669 -20.05 -44.13 0.00
N PRO A 670 -19.04 -43.47 0.60
CA PRO A 670 -17.82 -43.11 -0.12
C PRO A 670 -16.96 -44.33 -0.48
N GLU A 671 -16.76 -44.54 -1.77
CA GLU A 671 -15.82 -45.52 -2.33
C GLU A 671 -14.54 -44.83 -2.82
N LEU A 672 -13.39 -45.33 -2.39
CA LEU A 672 -12.10 -44.77 -2.75
C LEU A 672 -11.62 -45.36 -4.09
N ILE A 673 -11.55 -44.52 -5.13
CA ILE A 673 -10.99 -44.89 -6.43
C ILE A 673 -9.47 -44.69 -6.39
N ALA A 674 -8.75 -45.76 -6.08
CA ALA A 674 -7.29 -45.75 -5.98
C ALA A 674 -6.61 -45.76 -7.37
N GLY A 675 -5.66 -44.85 -7.57
CA GLY A 675 -4.82 -44.83 -8.78
C GLY A 675 -3.89 -46.05 -8.86
N PRO A 676 -3.33 -46.36 -10.05
CA PRO A 676 -2.43 -47.49 -10.23
C PRO A 676 -1.24 -47.45 -9.26
N GLY A 677 -1.11 -48.48 -8.43
CA GLY A 677 -0.01 -48.62 -7.47
C GLY A 677 -0.25 -47.96 -6.11
N VAL A 678 -1.38 -47.28 -5.90
CA VAL A 678 -1.75 -46.80 -4.56
C VAL A 678 -2.25 -47.97 -3.70
N GLU A 679 -1.68 -48.10 -2.50
CA GLU A 679 -2.12 -49.07 -1.50
C GLU A 679 -2.98 -48.36 -0.45
N VAL A 680 -4.18 -48.89 -0.20
CA VAL A 680 -5.09 -48.38 0.83
C VAL A 680 -4.92 -49.24 2.08
N HIS A 681 -4.39 -48.67 3.15
CA HIS A 681 -4.13 -49.38 4.40
C HIS A 681 -5.37 -49.49 5.27
N ALA A 682 -6.12 -48.40 5.36
CA ALA A 682 -7.35 -48.32 6.15
C ALA A 682 -8.26 -47.22 5.61
N SER A 683 -9.57 -47.39 5.79
CA SER A 683 -10.56 -46.33 5.63
C SER A 683 -11.60 -46.44 6.73
N THR A 684 -12.08 -45.31 7.23
CA THR A 684 -13.04 -45.24 8.34
C THR A 684 -13.95 -44.03 8.18
N THR A 685 -15.25 -44.24 8.43
CA THR A 685 -16.26 -43.17 8.51
C THR A 685 -16.68 -42.97 9.97
N TYR A 686 -16.61 -41.73 10.42
CA TYR A 686 -17.00 -41.30 11.76
C TYR A 686 -18.30 -40.48 11.68
N GLN A 687 -19.13 -40.58 12.72
CA GLN A 687 -20.22 -39.63 12.88
C GLN A 687 -19.65 -38.23 13.13
N GLY A 688 -20.12 -37.23 12.37
CA GLY A 688 -19.66 -35.87 12.48
C GLY A 688 -20.03 -35.22 13.81
N PRO A 689 -19.30 -34.18 14.24
CA PRO A 689 -19.56 -33.50 15.52
C PRO A 689 -20.76 -32.55 15.46
N VAL A 690 -21.34 -32.34 14.28
CA VAL A 690 -22.58 -31.61 14.02
C VAL A 690 -23.58 -32.57 13.37
N GLY A 691 -24.88 -32.42 13.63
CA GLY A 691 -25.89 -33.32 13.07
C GLY A 691 -25.98 -33.21 11.54
N GLY A 692 -26.11 -34.35 10.85
CA GLY A 692 -26.32 -34.41 9.39
C GLY A 692 -25.04 -34.49 8.55
N VAL A 693 -23.87 -34.64 9.17
CA VAL A 693 -22.58 -34.83 8.48
C VAL A 693 -21.81 -36.02 9.04
N GLU A 694 -20.95 -36.61 8.23
CA GLU A 694 -20.02 -37.69 8.56
C GLU A 694 -18.60 -37.28 8.14
N VAL A 695 -17.59 -37.77 8.86
CA VAL A 695 -16.18 -37.52 8.54
C VAL A 695 -15.58 -38.82 8.03
N TRP A 696 -15.20 -38.85 6.77
CA TRP A 696 -14.54 -39.97 6.14
C TRP A 696 -13.02 -39.77 6.13
N THR A 697 -12.28 -40.85 6.37
CA THR A 697 -10.82 -40.84 6.39
C THR A 697 -10.25 -42.06 5.67
N ALA A 698 -9.10 -41.92 5.04
CA ALA A 698 -8.30 -43.06 4.57
C ALA A 698 -6.80 -42.84 4.73
N ASP A 699 -6.08 -43.91 5.00
CA ASP A 699 -4.63 -43.99 5.07
C ASP A 699 -4.12 -44.70 3.82
N VAL A 700 -3.34 -44.00 3.01
CA VAL A 700 -2.89 -44.50 1.70
C VAL A 700 -1.37 -44.35 1.53
N SER A 701 -0.76 -45.29 0.81
CA SER A 701 0.62 -45.18 0.34
C SER A 701 0.70 -44.99 -1.16
N VAL A 702 1.46 -43.97 -1.57
CA VAL A 702 1.74 -43.62 -2.96
C VAL A 702 3.15 -44.12 -3.33
N PRO A 703 3.34 -44.78 -4.48
CA PRO A 703 4.66 -45.25 -4.92
C PRO A 703 5.66 -44.11 -5.13
N ASP A 704 6.93 -44.39 -4.81
CA ASP A 704 8.03 -43.46 -5.08
C ASP A 704 8.09 -43.04 -6.56
N GLY A 705 8.23 -41.74 -6.81
CA GLY A 705 8.36 -41.18 -8.15
C GLY A 705 7.05 -40.93 -8.90
N VAL A 706 5.89 -41.23 -8.30
CA VAL A 706 4.60 -40.77 -8.81
C VAL A 706 4.23 -39.46 -8.12
N SER A 707 3.86 -38.43 -8.90
CA SER A 707 3.38 -37.17 -8.32
C SER A 707 2.15 -37.45 -7.45
N PRO A 708 2.10 -37.01 -6.19
CA PRO A 708 0.93 -37.17 -5.33
C PRO A 708 -0.34 -36.65 -6.02
N ALA A 709 -0.27 -35.47 -6.65
CA ALA A 709 -1.41 -34.92 -7.38
C ALA A 709 -1.91 -35.79 -8.57
N ALA A 710 -1.08 -36.70 -9.09
CA ALA A 710 -1.43 -37.63 -10.15
C ALA A 710 -1.80 -39.05 -9.64
N ALA A 711 -1.41 -39.39 -8.41
CA ALA A 711 -1.66 -40.68 -7.79
C ALA A 711 -2.80 -40.66 -6.77
N VAL A 712 -3.07 -39.51 -6.15
CA VAL A 712 -3.94 -39.48 -4.98
C VAL A 712 -5.34 -39.93 -5.36
N PRO A 713 -5.88 -40.93 -4.65
CA PRO A 713 -7.21 -41.46 -4.89
C PRO A 713 -8.29 -40.39 -4.89
N CYS A 714 -9.32 -40.61 -5.71
CA CYS A 714 -10.53 -39.79 -5.72
C CYS A 714 -11.64 -40.51 -4.95
N LEU A 715 -12.67 -39.78 -4.51
CA LEU A 715 -13.82 -40.34 -3.82
C LEU A 715 -15.03 -40.37 -4.75
N ASP A 716 -15.61 -41.55 -4.93
CA ASP A 716 -16.93 -41.77 -5.52
C ASP A 716 -17.94 -41.77 -4.36
N LEU A 717 -18.96 -40.92 -4.43
CA LEU A 717 -19.97 -40.79 -3.39
C LEU A 717 -21.27 -41.51 -3.72
N ASP A 718 -21.48 -41.92 -4.98
CA ASP A 718 -22.74 -42.47 -5.48
C ASP A 718 -22.64 -43.91 -6.05
N GLY A 719 -21.43 -44.44 -6.17
CA GLY A 719 -21.12 -45.80 -6.57
C GLY A 719 -21.15 -46.05 -8.08
N ASP A 720 -21.10 -45.00 -8.91
CA ASP A 720 -21.07 -45.11 -10.37
C ASP A 720 -19.67 -45.47 -10.91
N GLY A 721 -18.64 -45.46 -10.06
CA GLY A 721 -17.25 -45.75 -10.38
C GLY A 721 -16.49 -44.55 -10.96
N GLU A 722 -17.11 -43.37 -11.03
CA GLU A 722 -16.49 -42.11 -11.42
C GLU A 722 -16.19 -41.25 -10.18
N PRO A 723 -15.12 -40.42 -10.23
CA PRO A 723 -14.72 -39.61 -9.09
C PRO A 723 -15.57 -38.34 -8.93
N ASP A 724 -16.33 -38.24 -7.85
CA ASP A 724 -17.06 -37.04 -7.43
C ASP A 724 -16.16 -36.01 -6.76
N LEU A 725 -15.28 -36.47 -5.85
CA LEU A 725 -14.34 -35.62 -5.13
C LEU A 725 -12.92 -35.93 -5.54
N ARG A 726 -12.18 -34.88 -5.88
CA ARG A 726 -10.74 -34.98 -6.15
C ARG A 726 -9.97 -34.13 -5.14
N PRO A 727 -8.79 -34.59 -4.68
CA PRO A 727 -7.85 -33.69 -4.01
C PRO A 727 -7.49 -32.60 -5.00
N ALA A 728 -7.37 -31.35 -4.55
CA ALA A 728 -7.05 -30.32 -5.51
C ALA A 728 -5.63 -30.47 -6.04
N SER A 729 -5.45 -30.14 -7.31
CA SER A 729 -4.15 -30.10 -7.95
C SER A 729 -3.25 -29.08 -7.24
N ARG A 730 -2.08 -29.52 -6.79
CA ARG A 730 -0.99 -28.62 -6.39
C ARG A 730 -0.51 -27.88 -7.65
N GLY A 731 -0.79 -26.58 -7.74
CA GLY A 731 -0.39 -25.69 -8.85
C GLY A 731 1.05 -25.26 -8.75
#